data_AF-A0A934R0L5-F1
#
_entry.id   AF-A0A934R0L5-F1
#
_cell.length_a   1.000
_cell.length_b   1.000
_cell.length_c   1.000
_cell.angle_alpha   90.00
_cell.angle_beta   90.00
_cell.angle_gamma   90.00
#
_symmetry.space_group_name_H-M   'P 1'
#
loop_
_entity.id
_entity.type
_entity.pdbx_description
1 polymer ?
#
loop_
_entity_poly.entity_id
_entity_poly.type
_entity_poly.pdbx_seq_one_letter_code
_entity_poly.pdbx_strand_id
1 'polypeptide(L)'
;MPARHVPWSTLFTVVAFMGLIPGPMTALAIEEETPADDVFRESAISHDGDASQGRILFTSMACSQCHSLDGSGGKVGPDLSAIGDKFEKRDLIRAVMEPSSSIAIGYDTTIVTRKDGTVAAGVIKQATDDWVELMSADSSRVRIGNADIARRETAPTSLMPENLHRAGKPEDFTNLVAYLRSLHQNMAGARPEDIPKAGSPAKLEVFFDDAIGFREPVWFGEVPGRANAYVVLEHHGKSFIVEKNAGADVWKPFLDLSGVVRAGGATGLLGMAFHPKFPEDLRYFLKYQIVENGRISTLVMERRFSKDLSGDSGEPARQLIKIPAVTQDHNGGCLAFGPDGYLYFGMGDTGPQDDPQGHGQDMSLLLGKMMRIDIDHQDTGLPYAIPRDNPFRDVEGVRPEIWASGFREPWRFSWDSKTGDLWVGDVGQNRFEEVGIVRAGENHGWNVMEGFNPFSERYKKQGIELTQPVWSYSHRLGNSVTGGYVYRGKKAPAMEGWYIFADHESRRIWALTQKDRKLEKIVEIGQAPARAVSLSQTKDGELYLVGFTSGKIYHLDLGTVDPTPLEVRVLAATAENAPITSRFVTNSPQGDWAAAGYDDLSWTEAPGGFGSPGTPGGVIRTEWRTSDIWLRREFTLPESFKPDEKSQFTLKIHHDEDARVYLNGVEVADLPRWTQGYTEIPLSKEILRTLHPGRNIMAIHCHQNTGGQYIDAGLLEHVAPGDKKAHP
;
A
#
# COMPACT_ATOMS: atom_id res chain seq x y z
N MET A 1 -5.09 -45.75 -62.44
CA MET A 1 -5.90 -46.96 -62.20
C MET A 1 -6.46 -46.87 -60.79
N PRO A 2 -7.72 -47.29 -60.53
CA PRO A 2 -9.00 -46.60 -60.78
C PRO A 2 -9.62 -46.11 -59.44
N ALA A 3 -10.36 -45.00 -59.37
CA ALA A 3 -11.73 -44.70 -59.84
C ALA A 3 -12.87 -45.22 -58.93
N ARG A 4 -13.93 -44.37 -58.84
CA ARG A 4 -15.36 -44.60 -58.48
C ARG A 4 -15.78 -44.20 -57.05
N HIS A 5 -16.90 -43.50 -56.77
CA HIS A 5 -18.11 -43.11 -57.52
C HIS A 5 -18.79 -41.88 -56.85
N VAL A 6 -19.48 -41.06 -57.67
CA VAL A 6 -20.53 -40.06 -57.30
C VAL A 6 -21.91 -40.75 -57.37
N PRO A 7 -23.00 -40.21 -56.77
CA PRO A 7 -24.02 -39.49 -57.61
C PRO A 7 -24.75 -38.32 -56.84
N TRP A 8 -24.97 -37.15 -57.47
CA TRP A 8 -26.21 -36.63 -58.14
C TRP A 8 -27.31 -36.09 -57.20
N SER A 9 -28.19 -35.12 -57.53
CA SER A 9 -28.39 -34.06 -58.55
C SER A 9 -29.78 -33.45 -58.21
N THR A 10 -30.09 -32.15 -58.39
CA THR A 10 -30.87 -31.55 -59.52
C THR A 10 -31.15 -30.07 -59.15
N LEU A 11 -30.77 -29.02 -59.91
CA LEU A 11 -31.30 -28.44 -61.15
C LEU A 11 -32.74 -27.92 -61.08
N PHE A 12 -32.95 -26.59 -61.22
CA PHE A 12 -33.96 -25.99 -62.13
C PHE A 12 -33.69 -24.49 -62.42
N THR A 13 -33.26 -24.25 -63.67
CA THR A 13 -33.67 -23.25 -64.68
C THR A 13 -34.02 -21.79 -64.34
N VAL A 14 -33.32 -20.92 -65.09
CA VAL A 14 -33.50 -19.47 -65.27
C VAL A 14 -34.77 -19.14 -66.09
N VAL A 15 -35.54 -18.14 -65.65
CA VAL A 15 -36.48 -17.38 -66.50
C VAL A 15 -36.14 -15.90 -66.36
N ALA A 16 -35.87 -15.25 -67.49
CA ALA A 16 -35.67 -13.81 -67.61
C ALA A 16 -37.01 -13.08 -67.71
N PHE A 17 -37.18 -11.99 -66.95
CA PHE A 17 -38.11 -10.92 -67.27
C PHE A 17 -37.49 -9.55 -66.95
N MET A 18 -37.50 -8.69 -67.96
CA MET A 18 -37.12 -7.27 -67.90
C MET A 18 -38.00 -6.49 -66.92
N GLY A 19 -37.38 -5.52 -66.24
CA GLY A 19 -38.04 -4.27 -65.87
C GLY A 19 -38.09 -3.98 -64.37
N LEU A 20 -37.12 -3.17 -63.89
CA LEU A 20 -37.31 -1.89 -63.18
C LEU A 20 -35.99 -1.51 -62.49
N ILE A 21 -35.50 -0.32 -62.82
CA ILE A 21 -34.31 0.30 -62.22
C ILE A 21 -34.69 0.85 -60.84
N PRO A 22 -33.90 0.60 -59.80
CA PRO A 22 -33.62 1.61 -58.79
C PRO A 22 -32.10 1.91 -58.74
N GLY A 23 -31.79 3.20 -58.59
CA GLY A 23 -30.43 3.75 -58.66
C GLY A 23 -29.47 3.26 -57.56
N PRO A 24 -28.21 3.74 -57.59
CA PRO A 24 -27.17 3.25 -56.69
C PRO A 24 -27.53 3.61 -55.24
N MET A 25 -27.79 2.61 -54.41
CA MET A 25 -27.72 2.79 -52.96
C MET A 25 -26.26 3.04 -52.60
N THR A 26 -25.96 4.30 -52.33
CA THR A 26 -24.75 4.70 -51.63
C THR A 26 -24.81 4.07 -50.24
N ALA A 27 -24.02 3.03 -50.00
CA ALA A 27 -23.77 2.57 -48.65
C ALA A 27 -22.98 3.69 -47.95
N LEU A 28 -23.69 4.50 -47.16
CA LEU A 28 -23.06 5.35 -46.15
C LEU A 28 -22.45 4.41 -45.11
N ALA A 29 -21.15 4.16 -45.24
CA ALA A 29 -20.38 3.71 -44.09
C ALA A 29 -20.42 4.84 -43.07
N ILE A 30 -21.27 4.70 -42.06
CA ILE A 30 -21.15 5.48 -40.84
C ILE A 30 -19.86 4.94 -40.20
N GLU A 31 -18.76 5.69 -40.29
CA GLU A 31 -17.65 5.51 -39.37
C GLU A 31 -18.22 5.79 -37.98
N GLU A 32 -18.45 4.75 -37.17
CA GLU A 32 -18.73 4.95 -35.75
C GLU A 32 -17.50 5.65 -35.16
N GLU A 33 -17.63 6.94 -34.82
CA GLU A 33 -16.59 7.66 -34.12
C GLU A 33 -16.24 6.90 -32.83
N THR A 34 -14.97 6.51 -32.68
CA THR A 34 -14.48 5.92 -31.44
C THR A 34 -14.75 6.92 -30.30
N PRO A 35 -15.45 6.53 -29.22
CA PRO A 35 -15.74 7.45 -28.12
C PRO A 35 -14.46 8.07 -27.55
N ALA A 36 -14.55 9.32 -27.10
CA ALA A 36 -13.44 9.98 -26.41
C ALA A 36 -13.11 9.26 -25.08
N ASP A 37 -11.86 9.36 -24.61
CA ASP A 37 -11.41 8.71 -23.36
C ASP A 37 -12.27 9.08 -22.15
N ASP A 38 -12.78 10.31 -22.11
CA ASP A 38 -13.67 10.76 -21.05
C ASP A 38 -14.97 9.96 -21.01
N VAL A 39 -15.48 9.47 -22.14
CA VAL A 39 -16.68 8.62 -22.19
C VAL A 39 -16.41 7.25 -21.58
N PHE A 40 -15.23 6.66 -21.83
CA PHE A 40 -14.83 5.40 -21.20
C PHE A 40 -14.62 5.58 -19.70
N ARG A 41 -13.90 6.63 -19.31
CA ARG A 41 -13.64 6.96 -17.91
C ARG A 41 -14.95 7.23 -17.17
N GLU A 42 -15.81 8.05 -17.75
CA GLU A 42 -17.14 8.34 -17.22
C GLU A 42 -17.93 7.05 -17.10
N SER A 43 -18.07 6.24 -18.15
CA SER A 43 -18.78 4.94 -18.10
C SER A 43 -18.26 4.03 -16.99
N ALA A 44 -16.94 3.84 -16.90
CA ALA A 44 -16.34 2.97 -15.91
C ALA A 44 -16.45 3.51 -14.49
N ILE A 45 -16.49 4.84 -14.29
CA ILE A 45 -16.77 5.45 -12.99
C ILE A 45 -18.25 5.26 -12.65
N SER A 46 -19.12 5.63 -13.59
CA SER A 46 -20.58 5.76 -13.51
C SER A 46 -21.38 4.50 -13.72
N HIS A 47 -20.79 3.32 -13.74
CA HIS A 47 -21.54 2.07 -13.87
C HIS A 47 -20.81 0.98 -13.10
N ASP A 48 -21.52 0.05 -12.47
CA ASP A 48 -20.85 -1.03 -11.74
C ASP A 48 -20.12 -2.00 -12.63
N GLY A 49 -20.69 -2.24 -13.82
CA GLY A 49 -20.29 -3.31 -14.74
C GLY A 49 -20.66 -4.70 -14.23
N ASP A 50 -20.65 -5.67 -15.14
CA ASP A 50 -20.83 -7.09 -14.86
C ASP A 50 -19.46 -7.77 -14.78
N ALA A 51 -19.06 -8.17 -13.57
CA ALA A 51 -17.79 -8.85 -13.32
C ALA A 51 -17.67 -10.20 -14.07
N SER A 52 -18.78 -10.87 -14.36
CA SER A 52 -18.77 -12.10 -15.15
C SER A 52 -18.43 -11.82 -16.62
N GLN A 53 -18.98 -10.74 -17.20
CA GLN A 53 -18.59 -10.27 -18.53
C GLN A 53 -17.16 -9.74 -18.54
N GLY A 54 -16.77 -9.00 -17.50
CA GLY A 54 -15.41 -8.52 -17.30
C GLY A 54 -14.37 -9.63 -17.27
N ARG A 55 -14.70 -10.78 -16.66
CA ARG A 55 -13.85 -11.97 -16.66
C ARG A 55 -13.64 -12.54 -18.07
N ILE A 56 -14.69 -12.56 -18.89
CA ILE A 56 -14.61 -12.98 -20.28
C ILE A 56 -13.70 -12.01 -21.05
N LEU A 57 -13.91 -10.70 -20.86
CA LEU A 57 -13.11 -9.63 -21.45
C LEU A 57 -11.63 -9.70 -21.04
N PHE A 58 -11.34 -9.95 -19.77
CA PHE A 58 -9.97 -10.14 -19.27
C PHE A 58 -9.23 -11.24 -20.04
N THR A 59 -9.94 -12.30 -20.43
CA THR A 59 -9.37 -13.39 -21.22
C THR A 59 -9.29 -13.02 -22.70
N SER A 60 -10.34 -12.42 -23.27
CA SER A 60 -10.41 -12.11 -24.71
C SER A 60 -9.56 -10.91 -25.13
N MET A 61 -9.35 -9.94 -24.23
CA MET A 61 -8.46 -8.79 -24.40
C MET A 61 -7.00 -9.13 -24.10
N ALA A 62 -6.67 -10.43 -23.97
CA ALA A 62 -5.33 -10.94 -23.70
C ALA A 62 -4.68 -10.44 -22.41
N CYS A 63 -5.43 -9.84 -21.47
CA CYS A 63 -4.89 -9.47 -20.16
C CYS A 63 -4.31 -10.70 -19.45
N SER A 64 -4.96 -11.86 -19.60
CA SER A 64 -4.48 -13.15 -19.07
C SER A 64 -3.20 -13.68 -19.73
N GLN A 65 -2.76 -13.13 -20.86
CA GLN A 65 -1.46 -13.46 -21.47
C GLN A 65 -0.30 -12.76 -20.77
N CYS A 66 -0.56 -11.61 -20.14
CA CYS A 66 0.44 -10.82 -19.42
C CYS A 66 0.34 -11.01 -17.91
N HIS A 67 -0.88 -11.10 -17.36
CA HIS A 67 -1.16 -11.15 -15.93
C HIS A 67 -1.55 -12.55 -15.45
N SER A 68 -1.21 -12.83 -14.20
CA SER A 68 -1.60 -14.06 -13.52
C SER A 68 -2.71 -13.79 -12.49
N LEU A 69 -3.47 -14.85 -12.20
CA LEU A 69 -4.41 -14.95 -11.10
C LEU A 69 -4.07 -16.24 -10.34
N ASP A 70 -3.57 -16.09 -9.12
CA ASP A 70 -3.12 -17.16 -8.24
C ASP A 70 -2.07 -18.02 -8.93
N GLY A 71 -1.11 -17.35 -9.59
CA GLY A 71 -0.04 -17.97 -10.34
C GLY A 71 -0.44 -18.60 -11.67
N SER A 72 -1.73 -18.53 -12.06
CA SER A 72 -2.23 -19.02 -13.36
C SER A 72 -2.36 -17.88 -14.37
N GLY A 73 -1.74 -18.01 -15.55
CA GLY A 73 -1.78 -16.99 -16.61
C GLY A 73 -0.39 -16.49 -17.00
N GLY A 74 -0.36 -15.29 -17.57
CA GLY A 74 0.85 -14.60 -17.96
C GLY A 74 1.73 -14.20 -16.79
N LYS A 75 3.03 -14.03 -17.06
CA LYS A 75 4.01 -13.59 -16.06
C LYS A 75 4.74 -12.32 -16.48
N VAL A 76 4.27 -11.62 -17.51
CA VAL A 76 4.87 -10.35 -17.95
C VAL A 76 4.60 -9.28 -16.89
N GLY A 77 3.32 -9.09 -16.57
CA GLY A 77 2.80 -8.15 -15.56
C GLY A 77 2.51 -8.78 -14.20
N PRO A 78 2.02 -7.98 -13.23
CA PRO A 78 1.70 -8.42 -11.87
C PRO A 78 0.62 -9.50 -11.81
N ASP A 79 0.69 -10.32 -10.75
CA ASP A 79 -0.45 -11.13 -10.31
C ASP A 79 -1.55 -10.19 -9.79
N LEU A 80 -2.77 -10.40 -10.26
CA LEU A 80 -3.90 -9.52 -10.00
C LEU A 80 -4.94 -10.13 -9.04
N SER A 81 -4.66 -11.29 -8.43
CA SER A 81 -5.65 -12.00 -7.59
C SER A 81 -6.19 -11.20 -6.41
N ALA A 82 -5.40 -10.27 -5.91
CA ALA A 82 -5.78 -9.39 -4.80
C ALA A 82 -5.80 -7.92 -5.22
N ILE A 83 -5.90 -7.63 -6.53
CA ILE A 83 -5.79 -6.25 -7.02
C ILE A 83 -6.92 -5.36 -6.49
N GLY A 84 -8.10 -5.93 -6.24
CA GLY A 84 -9.24 -5.26 -5.63
C GLY A 84 -9.07 -4.98 -4.13
N ASP A 85 -8.12 -5.63 -3.45
CA ASP A 85 -7.74 -5.26 -2.08
C ASP A 85 -6.74 -4.09 -2.05
N LYS A 86 -5.94 -3.95 -3.11
CA LYS A 86 -4.84 -2.97 -3.18
C LYS A 86 -5.30 -1.61 -3.70
N PHE A 87 -6.21 -1.61 -4.67
CA PHE A 87 -6.55 -0.45 -5.47
C PHE A 87 -8.04 -0.21 -5.53
N GLU A 88 -8.41 1.06 -5.42
CA GLU A 88 -9.78 1.51 -5.60
C GLU A 88 -10.16 1.50 -7.09
N LYS A 89 -11.46 1.50 -7.42
CA LYS A 89 -11.95 1.52 -8.81
C LYS A 89 -11.27 2.58 -9.69
N ARG A 90 -11.07 3.79 -9.16
CA ARG A 90 -10.42 4.89 -9.89
C ARG A 90 -8.96 4.61 -10.20
N ASP A 91 -8.25 3.95 -9.29
CA ASP A 91 -6.86 3.56 -9.49
C ASP A 91 -6.78 2.48 -10.57
N LEU A 92 -7.69 1.51 -10.57
CA LEU A 92 -7.79 0.48 -11.60
C LEU A 92 -8.11 1.06 -12.98
N ILE A 93 -9.06 2.00 -13.06
CA ILE A 93 -9.39 2.72 -14.31
C ILE A 93 -8.15 3.43 -14.83
N ARG A 94 -7.48 4.19 -13.97
CA ARG A 94 -6.26 4.92 -14.35
C ARG A 94 -5.14 3.97 -14.78
N ALA A 95 -4.93 2.88 -14.05
CA ALA A 95 -3.90 1.89 -14.37
C ALA A 95 -4.13 1.23 -15.74
N VAL A 96 -5.39 0.99 -16.13
CA VAL A 96 -5.71 0.40 -17.45
C VAL A 96 -5.66 1.42 -18.58
N MET A 97 -6.12 2.66 -18.33
CA MET A 97 -6.14 3.72 -19.34
C MET A 97 -4.76 4.35 -19.57
N GLU A 98 -3.96 4.47 -18.50
CA GLU A 98 -2.70 5.20 -18.45
C GLU A 98 -1.59 4.35 -17.78
N PRO A 99 -1.28 3.13 -18.28
CA PRO A 99 -0.36 2.20 -17.63
C PRO A 99 1.07 2.72 -17.45
N SER A 100 1.51 3.71 -18.25
CA SER A 100 2.82 4.35 -18.08
C SER A 100 2.82 5.48 -17.03
N SER A 101 1.67 5.89 -16.49
CA SER A 101 1.59 6.96 -15.48
C SER A 101 2.09 6.53 -14.11
N SER A 102 1.96 5.23 -13.80
CA SER A 102 2.50 4.59 -12.62
C SER A 102 2.71 3.11 -12.94
N ILE A 103 3.98 2.71 -13.07
CA ILE A 103 4.34 1.31 -13.31
C ILE A 103 4.49 0.63 -11.95
N ALA A 104 3.87 -0.54 -11.80
CA ALA A 104 4.01 -1.33 -10.58
C ALA A 104 5.49 -1.68 -10.33
N ILE A 105 5.93 -1.55 -9.07
CA ILE A 105 7.30 -1.86 -8.64
C ILE A 105 7.69 -3.26 -9.12
N GLY A 106 8.90 -3.41 -9.68
CA GLY A 106 9.39 -4.67 -10.26
C GLY A 106 8.82 -5.05 -11.64
N TYR A 107 7.98 -4.21 -12.24
CA TYR A 107 7.43 -4.41 -13.59
C TYR A 107 7.87 -3.33 -14.59
N ASP A 108 8.89 -2.55 -14.23
CA ASP A 108 9.48 -1.57 -15.14
C ASP A 108 10.09 -2.21 -16.39
N THR A 109 9.89 -1.55 -17.52
CA THR A 109 10.47 -1.97 -18.79
C THR A 109 11.97 -1.68 -18.79
N THR A 110 12.78 -2.73 -18.91
CA THR A 110 14.22 -2.61 -19.12
C THR A 110 14.54 -2.68 -20.61
N ILE A 111 15.27 -1.68 -21.11
CA ILE A 111 15.84 -1.66 -22.46
C ILE A 111 17.31 -2.04 -22.38
N VAL A 112 17.72 -3.03 -23.18
CA VAL A 112 19.11 -3.47 -23.31
C VAL A 112 19.55 -3.30 -24.76
N THR A 113 20.51 -2.41 -24.97
CA THR A 113 21.25 -2.27 -26.23
C THR A 113 22.51 -3.12 -26.14
N ARG A 114 22.67 -4.07 -27.07
CA ARG A 114 23.83 -4.95 -27.17
C ARG A 114 24.96 -4.29 -27.95
N LYS A 115 26.18 -4.81 -27.78
CA LYS A 115 27.39 -4.32 -28.47
C LYS A 115 27.34 -4.49 -29.99
N ASP A 116 26.53 -5.43 -30.50
CA ASP A 116 26.27 -5.61 -31.94
C ASP A 116 25.23 -4.64 -32.50
N GLY A 117 24.68 -3.75 -31.66
CA GLY A 117 23.66 -2.76 -32.02
C GLY A 117 22.22 -3.25 -31.92
N THR A 118 21.98 -4.54 -31.63
CA THR A 118 20.62 -5.05 -31.42
C THR A 118 20.03 -4.59 -30.10
N VAL A 119 18.70 -4.44 -30.04
CA VAL A 119 17.98 -3.96 -28.85
C VAL A 119 16.95 -5.00 -28.41
N ALA A 120 16.86 -5.22 -27.10
CA ALA A 120 15.80 -6.00 -26.47
C ALA A 120 15.12 -5.15 -25.40
N ALA A 121 13.80 -5.28 -25.28
CA ALA A 121 13.02 -4.60 -24.25
C ALA A 121 12.11 -5.61 -23.53
N GLY A 122 12.07 -5.55 -22.20
CA GLY A 122 11.25 -6.45 -21.41
C GLY A 122 11.37 -6.21 -19.91
N VAL A 123 10.55 -6.92 -19.13
CA VAL A 123 10.67 -6.95 -17.66
C VAL A 123 11.71 -7.98 -17.30
N ILE A 124 12.62 -7.65 -16.38
CA ILE A 124 13.63 -8.60 -15.90
C ILE A 124 12.92 -9.71 -15.13
N LYS A 125 13.17 -10.97 -15.52
CA LYS A 125 12.64 -12.14 -14.80
C LYS A 125 13.71 -12.93 -14.08
N GLN A 126 14.96 -12.84 -14.51
CA GLN A 126 16.12 -13.38 -13.82
C GLN A 126 17.34 -12.53 -14.16
N ALA A 127 18.30 -12.41 -13.25
CA ALA A 127 19.64 -11.92 -13.58
C ALA A 127 20.70 -12.52 -12.66
N THR A 128 21.88 -12.72 -13.22
CA THR A 128 23.08 -13.18 -12.55
C THR A 128 24.22 -12.21 -12.83
N ASP A 129 25.40 -12.51 -12.29
CA ASP A 129 26.61 -11.77 -12.65
C ASP A 129 27.01 -11.91 -14.12
N ASP A 130 26.59 -12.99 -14.79
CA ASP A 130 26.97 -13.31 -16.16
C ASP A 130 25.94 -12.90 -17.20
N TRP A 131 24.65 -12.85 -16.85
CA TRP A 131 23.57 -12.59 -17.80
C TRP A 131 22.31 -12.01 -17.16
N VAL A 132 21.47 -11.38 -17.97
CA VAL A 132 20.10 -10.94 -17.64
C VAL A 132 19.10 -11.60 -18.58
N GLU A 133 17.94 -12.00 -18.05
CA GLU A 133 16.83 -12.53 -18.85
C GLU A 133 15.64 -11.59 -18.76
N LEU A 134 15.25 -11.07 -19.92
CA LEU A 134 14.08 -10.23 -20.10
C LEU A 134 12.91 -11.06 -20.59
N MET A 135 11.70 -10.73 -20.13
CA MET A 135 10.46 -11.19 -20.72
C MET A 135 9.81 -10.02 -21.47
N SER A 136 9.69 -10.19 -22.78
CA SER A 136 9.05 -9.22 -23.68
C SER A 136 7.52 -9.26 -23.54
N ALA A 137 6.82 -8.28 -24.12
CA ALA A 137 5.36 -8.19 -24.09
C ALA A 137 4.66 -9.40 -24.73
N ASP A 138 5.29 -10.06 -25.71
CA ASP A 138 4.81 -11.30 -26.34
C ASP A 138 5.10 -12.57 -25.52
N SER A 139 5.52 -12.41 -24.26
CA SER A 139 5.97 -13.46 -23.35
C SER A 139 7.23 -14.22 -23.79
N SER A 140 7.92 -13.80 -24.87
CA SER A 140 9.21 -14.36 -25.25
C SER A 140 10.27 -14.02 -24.21
N ARG A 141 11.17 -14.96 -23.93
CA ARG A 141 12.31 -14.78 -23.03
C ARG A 141 13.57 -14.57 -23.83
N VAL A 142 14.30 -13.51 -23.50
CA VAL A 142 15.58 -13.17 -24.12
C VAL A 142 16.64 -13.11 -23.05
N ARG A 143 17.60 -14.04 -23.10
CA ARG A 143 18.79 -14.02 -22.26
C ARG A 143 19.92 -13.28 -22.96
N ILE A 144 20.57 -12.38 -22.23
CA ILE A 144 21.63 -11.51 -22.75
C ILE A 144 22.81 -11.62 -21.80
N GLY A 145 23.98 -12.00 -22.31
CA GLY A 145 25.21 -11.99 -21.52
C GLY A 145 25.56 -10.57 -21.12
N ASN A 146 25.90 -10.33 -19.85
CA ASN A 146 26.29 -9.02 -19.35
C ASN A 146 27.50 -8.46 -20.11
N ALA A 147 28.40 -9.35 -20.58
CA ALA A 147 29.52 -8.99 -21.44
C ALA A 147 29.10 -8.45 -22.82
N ASP A 148 27.90 -8.77 -23.29
CA ASP A 148 27.36 -8.32 -24.59
C ASP A 148 26.54 -7.04 -24.47
N ILE A 149 26.26 -6.57 -23.25
CA ILE A 149 25.50 -5.34 -23.01
C ILE A 149 26.39 -4.13 -23.27
N ALA A 150 25.95 -3.24 -24.16
CA ALA A 150 26.54 -1.93 -24.35
C ALA A 150 25.89 -0.89 -23.43
N ARG A 151 24.56 -0.95 -23.27
CA ARG A 151 23.78 -0.07 -22.42
C ARG A 151 22.55 -0.79 -21.89
N ARG A 152 22.22 -0.55 -20.62
CA ARG A 152 20.98 -0.99 -19.97
C ARG A 152 20.34 0.20 -19.29
N GLU A 153 19.03 0.39 -19.50
CA GLU A 153 18.28 1.49 -18.91
C GLU A 153 16.83 1.10 -18.62
N THR A 154 16.22 1.78 -17.66
CA THR A 154 14.79 1.66 -17.35
C THR A 154 14.03 2.68 -18.21
N ALA A 155 13.02 2.22 -18.94
CA ALA A 155 12.14 3.08 -19.72
C ALA A 155 10.97 3.60 -18.87
N PRO A 156 10.49 4.82 -19.09
CA PRO A 156 9.32 5.36 -18.40
C PRO A 156 7.99 4.78 -18.94
N THR A 157 8.05 3.94 -19.97
CA THR A 157 6.88 3.35 -20.63
C THR A 157 6.65 1.92 -20.17
N SER A 158 5.39 1.58 -19.87
CA SER A 158 4.98 0.22 -19.51
C SER A 158 5.03 -0.73 -20.70
N LEU A 159 5.19 -2.03 -20.45
CA LEU A 159 4.92 -3.07 -21.45
C LEU A 159 3.41 -3.33 -21.63
N MET A 160 2.59 -2.91 -20.67
CA MET A 160 1.15 -2.95 -20.81
C MET A 160 0.73 -1.96 -21.91
N PRO A 161 0.00 -2.40 -22.96
CA PRO A 161 -0.38 -1.52 -24.05
C PRO A 161 -1.19 -0.30 -23.58
N GLU A 162 -0.92 0.86 -24.18
CA GLU A 162 -1.75 2.06 -24.00
C GLU A 162 -3.11 1.89 -24.70
N ASN A 163 -4.13 2.62 -24.22
CA ASN A 163 -5.47 2.64 -24.81
C ASN A 163 -6.23 1.30 -24.81
N LEU A 164 -5.91 0.38 -23.89
CA LEU A 164 -6.61 -0.93 -23.80
C LEU A 164 -8.12 -0.79 -23.62
N HIS A 165 -8.58 0.26 -22.94
CA HIS A 165 -10.01 0.56 -22.76
C HIS A 165 -10.74 0.76 -24.08
N ARG A 166 -10.05 1.18 -25.16
CA ARG A 166 -10.64 1.39 -26.49
C ARG A 166 -10.84 0.12 -27.31
N ALA A 167 -10.43 -1.05 -26.80
CA ALA A 167 -10.59 -2.33 -27.51
C ALA A 167 -12.05 -2.82 -27.56
N GLY A 168 -12.94 -2.19 -26.81
CA GLY A 168 -14.38 -2.47 -26.80
C GLY A 168 -15.21 -1.20 -26.63
N LYS A 169 -16.47 -1.36 -26.23
CA LYS A 169 -17.36 -0.25 -25.90
C LYS A 169 -17.09 0.26 -24.47
N PRO A 170 -17.53 1.47 -24.09
CA PRO A 170 -17.42 1.96 -22.71
C PRO A 170 -17.97 0.98 -21.65
N GLU A 171 -19.04 0.26 -21.97
CA GLU A 171 -19.60 -0.80 -21.13
C GLU A 171 -18.64 -1.98 -20.95
N ASP A 172 -17.90 -2.40 -21.99
CA ASP A 172 -16.91 -3.47 -21.90
C ASP A 172 -15.77 -3.08 -20.95
N PHE A 173 -15.28 -1.84 -21.06
CA PHE A 173 -14.27 -1.32 -20.15
C PHE A 173 -14.79 -1.26 -18.70
N THR A 174 -16.04 -0.85 -18.52
CA THR A 174 -16.72 -0.87 -17.21
C THR A 174 -16.76 -2.29 -16.63
N ASN A 175 -17.17 -3.28 -17.43
CA ASN A 175 -17.22 -4.68 -17.05
C ASN A 175 -15.83 -5.22 -16.67
N LEU A 176 -14.80 -4.92 -17.46
CA LEU A 176 -13.41 -5.29 -17.14
C LEU A 176 -12.97 -4.74 -15.78
N VAL A 177 -13.22 -3.46 -15.52
CA VAL A 177 -12.92 -2.82 -14.23
C VAL A 177 -13.72 -3.47 -13.10
N ALA A 178 -14.99 -3.82 -13.32
CA ALA A 178 -15.82 -4.54 -12.36
C ALA A 178 -15.21 -5.89 -11.97
N TYR A 179 -14.70 -6.63 -12.96
CA TYR A 179 -14.01 -7.89 -12.71
C TYR A 179 -12.72 -7.70 -11.92
N LEU A 180 -11.83 -6.79 -12.33
CA LEU A 180 -10.58 -6.53 -11.61
C LEU A 180 -10.84 -6.13 -10.15
N ARG A 181 -11.86 -5.30 -9.91
CA ARG A 181 -12.29 -4.89 -8.57
C ARG A 181 -12.79 -6.06 -7.74
N SER A 182 -13.39 -7.08 -8.35
CA SER A 182 -13.91 -8.26 -7.63
C SER A 182 -12.82 -9.24 -7.16
N LEU A 183 -11.56 -9.03 -7.58
CA LEU A 183 -10.44 -9.90 -7.24
C LEU A 183 -9.87 -9.55 -5.87
N HIS A 184 -10.30 -10.31 -4.87
CA HIS A 184 -9.87 -10.19 -3.47
C HIS A 184 -9.15 -11.45 -3.02
N GLN A 185 -8.18 -11.29 -2.12
CA GLN A 185 -7.50 -12.43 -1.53
C GLN A 185 -8.42 -13.26 -0.64
N ASN A 186 -8.16 -14.56 -0.56
CA ASN A 186 -8.71 -15.38 0.50
C ASN A 186 -8.00 -15.02 1.82
N MET A 187 -8.75 -14.58 2.83
CA MET A 187 -8.23 -13.97 4.06
C MET A 187 -7.51 -14.94 5.03
N ALA A 188 -7.22 -16.18 4.61
CA ALA A 188 -6.52 -17.14 5.45
C ALA A 188 -5.10 -16.63 5.80
N GLY A 189 -4.90 -16.21 7.05
CA GLY A 189 -3.58 -16.01 7.67
C GLY A 189 -3.25 -14.59 8.18
N ALA A 190 -4.02 -13.55 7.85
CA ALA A 190 -3.92 -12.26 8.55
C ALA A 190 -4.63 -12.36 9.90
N ARG A 191 -3.97 -12.01 11.02
CA ARG A 191 -4.61 -12.09 12.36
C ARG A 191 -4.06 -11.06 13.35
N PRO A 192 -4.93 -10.27 14.01
CA PRO A 192 -6.35 -10.06 13.73
C PRO A 192 -6.56 -9.24 12.45
N GLU A 193 -7.71 -9.40 11.81
CA GLU A 193 -8.12 -8.62 10.61
C GLU A 193 -8.84 -7.33 11.01
N ASP A 194 -9.69 -7.41 12.04
CA ASP A 194 -10.35 -6.24 12.62
C ASP A 194 -9.45 -5.62 13.68
N ILE A 195 -8.88 -4.46 13.36
CA ILE A 195 -8.03 -3.71 14.28
C ILE A 195 -8.89 -2.67 15.00
N PRO A 196 -9.06 -2.76 16.33
CA PRO A 196 -9.84 -1.77 17.04
C PRO A 196 -9.11 -0.42 17.06
N LYS A 197 -9.89 0.66 17.10
CA LYS A 197 -9.37 2.02 17.29
C LYS A 197 -9.04 2.27 18.76
N ALA A 198 -8.03 3.09 19.00
CA ALA A 198 -7.65 3.55 20.33
C ALA A 198 -8.74 4.44 20.94
N GLY A 199 -8.87 4.41 22.28
CA GLY A 199 -9.77 5.28 23.05
C GLY A 199 -9.62 6.76 22.69
N SER A 200 -8.38 7.16 22.43
CA SER A 200 -8.04 8.42 21.80
C SER A 200 -6.81 8.24 20.90
N PRO A 201 -6.79 8.86 19.71
CA PRO A 201 -5.69 8.72 18.76
C PRO A 201 -4.48 9.59 19.14
N ALA A 202 -3.37 9.33 18.46
CA ALA A 202 -2.19 10.17 18.44
C ALA A 202 -2.46 11.45 17.66
N LYS A 203 -1.75 12.52 18.01
CA LYS A 203 -1.77 13.77 17.24
C LYS A 203 -0.54 13.85 16.35
N LEU A 204 -0.72 14.39 15.15
CA LEU A 204 0.38 14.70 14.24
C LEU A 204 0.46 16.21 14.05
N GLU A 205 1.57 16.79 14.50
CA GLU A 205 1.82 18.23 14.41
C GLU A 205 3.00 18.47 13.49
N VAL A 206 2.86 19.39 12.51
CA VAL A 206 3.99 19.75 11.64
C VAL A 206 5.11 20.30 12.53
N PHE A 207 6.29 19.71 12.42
CA PHE A 207 7.39 19.99 13.35
C PHE A 207 8.19 21.25 12.97
N PHE A 208 8.43 21.46 11.69
CA PHE A 208 9.12 22.64 11.17
C PHE A 208 8.13 23.69 10.68
N ASP A 209 8.61 24.93 10.52
CA ASP A 209 7.79 26.01 9.98
C ASP A 209 7.18 25.67 8.62
N ASP A 210 5.98 26.20 8.33
CA ASP A 210 5.24 25.92 7.10
C ASP A 210 6.01 26.28 5.83
N ALA A 211 6.93 27.25 5.91
CA ALA A 211 7.80 27.66 4.81
C ALA A 211 8.85 26.60 4.42
N ILE A 212 9.13 25.62 5.28
CA ILE A 212 10.09 24.54 5.02
C ILE A 212 9.33 23.36 4.42
N GLY A 213 9.75 22.93 3.22
CA GLY A 213 9.23 21.76 2.55
C GLY A 213 10.35 20.99 1.86
N PHE A 214 10.33 19.67 2.03
CA PHE A 214 11.30 18.76 1.45
C PHE A 214 10.68 18.02 0.25
N ARG A 215 11.49 17.68 -0.74
CA ARG A 215 11.08 16.81 -1.84
C ARG A 215 11.32 15.35 -1.45
N GLU A 216 10.24 14.62 -1.17
CA GLU A 216 10.30 13.19 -0.87
C GLU A 216 11.32 12.88 0.24
N PRO A 217 11.18 13.47 1.45
CA PRO A 217 12.07 13.19 2.56
C PRO A 217 11.92 11.72 2.96
N VAL A 218 13.02 11.07 3.31
CA VAL A 218 13.04 9.63 3.64
C VAL A 218 13.67 9.32 4.98
N TRP A 219 14.49 10.23 5.52
CA TRP A 219 15.12 10.08 6.82
C TRP A 219 15.18 11.42 7.55
N PHE A 220 15.01 11.39 8.86
CA PHE A 220 15.05 12.54 9.75
C PHE A 220 15.68 12.13 11.08
N GLY A 221 16.59 12.95 11.62
CA GLY A 221 17.18 12.69 12.93
C GLY A 221 17.88 13.91 13.53
N GLU A 222 17.86 14.00 14.86
CA GLU A 222 18.59 15.03 15.61
C GLU A 222 20.11 14.77 15.51
N VAL A 223 20.90 15.84 15.41
CA VAL A 223 22.37 15.78 15.40
C VAL A 223 22.86 15.59 16.84
N PRO A 224 23.43 14.43 17.22
CA PRO A 224 23.81 14.19 18.60
C PRO A 224 24.89 15.19 19.05
N GLY A 225 24.73 15.77 20.25
CA GLY A 225 25.64 16.81 20.75
C GLY A 225 25.35 18.22 20.23
N ARG A 226 24.35 18.41 19.35
CA ARG A 226 23.88 19.73 18.93
C ARG A 226 22.36 19.83 19.05
N ALA A 227 21.91 20.31 20.21
CA ALA A 227 20.48 20.48 20.49
C ALA A 227 19.79 21.34 19.42
N ASN A 228 18.56 20.95 19.07
CA ASN A 228 17.70 21.62 18.08
C ASN A 228 18.25 21.64 16.64
N ALA A 229 19.32 20.90 16.33
CA ALA A 229 19.79 20.73 14.96
C ALA A 229 19.40 19.33 14.45
N TYR A 230 18.84 19.26 13.26
CA TYR A 230 18.32 18.04 12.66
C TYR A 230 18.80 17.87 11.23
N VAL A 231 19.07 16.65 10.81
CA VAL A 231 19.34 16.32 9.41
C VAL A 231 18.11 15.69 8.78
N VAL A 232 17.79 16.12 7.56
CA VAL A 232 16.74 15.54 6.70
C VAL A 232 17.38 15.08 5.40
N LEU A 233 17.15 13.82 5.03
CA LEU A 233 17.56 13.28 3.74
C LEU A 233 16.38 13.26 2.77
N GLU A 234 16.60 13.74 1.56
CA GLU A 234 15.69 13.58 0.44
C GLU A 234 16.08 12.36 -0.40
N HIS A 235 15.07 11.65 -0.89
CA HIS A 235 15.23 10.47 -1.72
C HIS A 235 16.15 10.71 -2.94
N HIS A 236 16.11 11.92 -3.50
CA HIS A 236 16.86 12.34 -4.69
C HIS A 236 18.33 12.71 -4.43
N GLY A 237 18.85 12.43 -3.23
CA GLY A 237 20.26 12.60 -2.89
C GLY A 237 20.64 13.96 -2.32
N LYS A 238 19.69 14.89 -2.20
CA LYS A 238 19.90 16.13 -1.44
C LYS A 238 19.61 15.91 0.03
N SER A 239 20.24 16.72 0.86
CA SER A 239 19.99 16.67 2.29
C SER A 239 20.24 18.02 2.92
N PHE A 240 19.56 18.26 4.05
CA PHE A 240 19.50 19.55 4.71
C PHE A 240 19.76 19.39 6.19
N ILE A 241 20.38 20.40 6.78
CA ILE A 241 20.42 20.59 8.23
C ILE A 241 19.45 21.71 8.60
N VAL A 242 18.61 21.47 9.59
CA VAL A 242 17.58 22.40 10.06
C VAL A 242 17.80 22.67 11.54
N GLU A 243 17.88 23.95 11.89
CA GLU A 243 17.98 24.45 13.25
C GLU A 243 16.60 24.95 13.69
N LYS A 244 16.01 24.29 14.68
CA LYS A 244 14.72 24.68 15.26
C LYS A 244 14.92 25.87 16.21
N ASN A 245 14.17 26.95 15.98
CA ASN A 245 14.28 28.17 16.79
C ASN A 245 12.94 28.53 17.46
N ALA A 246 12.99 29.47 18.42
CA ALA A 246 11.78 30.07 18.99
C ALA A 246 11.07 31.03 18.00
N GLY A 247 11.83 31.58 17.05
CA GLY A 247 11.31 32.30 15.89
C GLY A 247 11.29 31.40 14.67
N ALA A 248 11.71 31.93 13.51
CA ALA A 248 11.78 31.13 12.29
C ALA A 248 12.91 30.09 12.33
N ASP A 249 12.60 28.88 11.88
CA ASP A 249 13.56 27.81 11.68
C ASP A 249 14.55 28.19 10.58
N VAL A 250 15.80 27.74 10.74
CA VAL A 250 16.87 28.00 9.76
C VAL A 250 17.30 26.67 9.15
N TRP A 251 17.11 26.53 7.85
CA TRP A 251 17.57 25.35 7.10
C TRP A 251 18.66 25.70 6.08
N LYS A 252 19.61 24.79 5.90
CA LYS A 252 20.76 24.95 4.99
C LYS A 252 21.05 23.61 4.30
N PRO A 253 21.64 23.62 3.09
CA PRO A 253 22.15 22.39 2.49
C PRO A 253 23.16 21.70 3.42
N PHE A 254 23.05 20.38 3.56
CA PHE A 254 23.96 19.54 4.33
C PHE A 254 24.94 18.81 3.41
N LEU A 255 24.40 18.06 2.43
CA LEU A 255 25.15 17.29 1.45
C LEU A 255 24.31 17.15 0.17
N ASP A 256 24.95 17.26 -1.00
CA ASP A 256 24.33 17.05 -2.30
C ASP A 256 25.00 15.87 -3.03
N LEU A 257 24.28 14.75 -3.12
CA LEU A 257 24.65 13.56 -3.86
C LEU A 257 23.75 13.35 -5.09
N SER A 258 22.95 14.34 -5.52
CA SER A 258 21.97 14.13 -6.60
C SER A 258 22.60 13.81 -7.95
N GLY A 259 23.88 14.10 -8.14
CA GLY A 259 24.66 13.72 -9.33
C GLY A 259 25.26 12.30 -9.28
N VAL A 260 25.17 11.62 -8.12
CA VAL A 260 25.76 10.29 -7.88
C VAL A 260 24.67 9.26 -7.62
N VAL A 261 23.66 9.65 -6.84
CA VAL A 261 22.55 8.79 -6.43
C VAL A 261 21.67 8.48 -7.63
N ARG A 262 21.38 7.19 -7.83
CA ARG A 262 20.28 6.75 -8.68
C ARG A 262 18.99 6.91 -7.90
N ALA A 263 18.19 7.91 -8.29
CA ALA A 263 16.88 8.18 -7.71
C ALA A 263 15.75 7.70 -8.62
N GLY A 264 14.68 7.14 -8.06
CA GLY A 264 13.44 6.74 -8.75
C GLY A 264 12.98 5.32 -8.38
N GLY A 265 11.67 5.09 -8.32
CA GLY A 265 11.12 3.86 -7.74
C GLY A 265 11.58 3.69 -6.29
N ALA A 266 12.05 2.50 -5.92
CA ALA A 266 12.63 2.21 -4.60
C ALA A 266 14.15 2.51 -4.49
N THR A 267 14.75 3.17 -5.49
CA THR A 267 16.18 3.58 -5.46
C THR A 267 16.34 5.04 -5.11
N GLY A 268 17.30 5.35 -4.23
CA GLY A 268 17.65 6.71 -3.86
C GLY A 268 18.71 6.77 -2.76
N LEU A 269 18.76 7.90 -2.06
CA LEU A 269 19.42 8.01 -0.77
C LEU A 269 18.43 7.55 0.29
N LEU A 270 18.69 6.46 1.02
CA LEU A 270 17.64 5.76 1.76
C LEU A 270 17.75 5.82 3.29
N GLY A 271 18.96 5.98 3.82
CA GLY A 271 19.14 5.96 5.27
C GLY A 271 20.48 6.52 5.73
N MET A 272 20.51 6.88 7.01
CA MET A 272 21.67 7.42 7.69
C MET A 272 21.76 6.90 9.13
N ALA A 273 22.99 6.78 9.62
CA ALA A 273 23.28 6.53 11.04
C ALA A 273 24.49 7.34 11.49
N PHE A 274 24.44 7.87 12.71
CA PHE A 274 25.62 8.45 13.37
C PHE A 274 26.43 7.35 14.04
N HIS A 275 27.75 7.53 14.14
CA HIS A 275 28.59 6.67 14.95
C HIS A 275 28.11 6.66 16.43
N PRO A 276 28.16 5.52 17.17
CA PRO A 276 27.67 5.46 18.56
C PRO A 276 28.40 6.40 19.53
N LYS A 277 29.64 6.77 19.19
CA LYS A 277 30.48 7.71 19.96
C LYS A 277 30.38 9.15 19.42
N PHE A 278 29.34 9.51 18.69
CA PHE A 278 29.13 10.90 18.23
C PHE A 278 28.68 11.77 19.42
N PRO A 279 29.20 13.00 19.60
CA PRO A 279 30.06 13.76 18.68
C PRO A 279 31.58 13.58 18.87
N GLU A 280 32.04 12.73 19.79
CA GLU A 280 33.48 12.47 19.97
C GLU A 280 34.12 11.84 18.72
N ASP A 281 33.34 11.02 18.02
CA ASP A 281 33.64 10.52 16.70
C ASP A 281 32.62 11.05 15.69
N LEU A 282 33.09 11.98 14.85
CA LEU A 282 32.28 12.71 13.87
C LEU A 282 31.86 11.86 12.65
N ARG A 283 32.08 10.55 12.67
CA ARG A 283 31.66 9.67 11.57
C ARG A 283 30.15 9.52 11.50
N TYR A 284 29.66 9.45 10.27
CA TYR A 284 28.28 9.08 9.95
C TYR A 284 28.26 8.22 8.69
N PHE A 285 27.17 7.48 8.51
CA PHE A 285 27.05 6.44 7.50
C PHE A 285 25.82 6.66 6.66
N LEU A 286 25.92 6.43 5.35
CA LEU A 286 24.84 6.57 4.39
C LEU A 286 24.63 5.28 3.61
N LYS A 287 23.38 5.00 3.26
CA LYS A 287 23.01 3.93 2.33
C LYS A 287 22.27 4.51 1.14
N TYR A 288 22.78 4.25 -0.07
CA TYR A 288 22.17 4.74 -1.30
C TYR A 288 22.52 3.88 -2.52
N GLN A 289 21.75 4.02 -3.59
CA GLN A 289 22.00 3.31 -4.86
C GLN A 289 22.78 4.17 -5.85
N ILE A 290 23.61 3.51 -6.65
CA ILE A 290 24.29 4.09 -7.81
C ILE A 290 24.05 3.22 -9.04
N VAL A 291 24.31 3.79 -10.23
CA VAL A 291 24.48 3.02 -11.46
C VAL A 291 25.94 3.08 -11.88
N GLU A 292 26.57 1.92 -12.02
CA GLU A 292 27.93 1.80 -12.53
C GLU A 292 27.97 0.71 -13.60
N ASN A 293 28.53 1.03 -14.78
CA ASN A 293 28.59 0.10 -15.92
C ASN A 293 27.22 -0.51 -16.28
N GLY A 294 26.13 0.28 -16.13
CA GLY A 294 24.76 -0.16 -16.40
C GLY A 294 24.17 -1.13 -15.37
N ARG A 295 24.86 -1.36 -14.24
CA ARG A 295 24.36 -2.18 -13.11
C ARG A 295 24.07 -1.29 -11.92
N ILE A 296 22.97 -1.59 -11.24
CA ILE A 296 22.60 -0.93 -9.99
C ILE A 296 23.39 -1.57 -8.86
N SER A 297 23.86 -0.77 -7.92
CA SER A 297 24.49 -1.26 -6.68
C SER A 297 24.07 -0.41 -5.50
N THR A 298 23.81 -1.06 -4.37
CA THR A 298 23.63 -0.40 -3.08
C THR A 298 24.99 -0.22 -2.43
N LEU A 299 25.28 0.99 -1.98
CA LEU A 299 26.50 1.33 -1.24
C LEU A 299 26.18 1.60 0.22
N VAL A 300 27.09 1.19 1.10
CA VAL A 300 27.20 1.71 2.47
C VAL A 300 28.48 2.53 2.54
N MET A 301 28.34 3.81 2.84
CA MET A 301 29.43 4.79 2.81
C MET A 301 29.63 5.40 4.18
N GLU A 302 30.88 5.57 4.59
CA GLU A 302 31.30 6.35 5.75
C GLU A 302 31.74 7.75 5.31
N ARG A 303 31.30 8.77 6.07
CA ARG A 303 31.64 10.18 5.91
C ARG A 303 31.89 10.80 7.28
N ARG A 304 32.30 12.08 7.32
CA ARG A 304 32.54 12.82 8.58
C ARG A 304 31.78 14.14 8.59
N PHE A 305 31.23 14.48 9.75
CA PHE A 305 30.72 15.82 10.02
C PHE A 305 31.85 16.84 10.15
N SER A 306 31.55 18.10 9.87
CA SER A 306 32.39 19.24 10.23
C SER A 306 32.54 19.33 11.76
N LYS A 307 33.68 19.87 12.24
CA LYS A 307 33.98 19.94 13.68
C LYS A 307 33.00 20.81 14.47
N ASP A 308 32.36 21.77 13.83
CA ASP A 308 31.33 22.64 14.39
C ASP A 308 29.92 22.05 14.30
N LEU A 309 29.78 20.81 13.83
CA LEU A 309 28.51 20.08 13.68
C LEU A 309 27.49 20.83 12.80
N SER A 310 27.98 21.60 11.83
CA SER A 310 27.16 22.44 10.94
C SER A 310 26.92 21.85 9.56
N GLY A 311 27.68 20.82 9.16
CA GLY A 311 27.56 20.21 7.84
C GLY A 311 28.40 18.93 7.68
N ASP A 312 28.43 18.40 6.45
CA ASP A 312 29.45 17.45 6.02
C ASP A 312 30.83 18.14 6.00
N SER A 313 31.90 17.41 6.32
CA SER A 313 33.25 17.98 6.37
C SER A 313 33.87 18.25 4.99
N GLY A 314 33.29 17.69 3.92
CA GLY A 314 33.89 17.67 2.59
C GLY A 314 35.04 16.68 2.42
N GLU A 315 35.39 15.92 3.47
CA GLU A 315 36.42 14.88 3.37
C GLU A 315 35.98 13.74 2.45
N PRO A 316 36.92 13.05 1.78
CA PRO A 316 36.60 11.92 0.92
C PRO A 316 35.83 10.83 1.67
N ALA A 317 34.72 10.36 1.08
CA ALA A 317 33.96 9.25 1.64
C ALA A 317 34.73 7.93 1.51
N ARG A 318 34.52 7.04 2.49
CA ARG A 318 35.06 5.68 2.48
C ARG A 318 33.94 4.69 2.18
N GLN A 319 34.07 3.94 1.09
CA GLN A 319 33.12 2.86 0.77
C GLN A 319 33.39 1.69 1.71
N LEU A 320 32.38 1.31 2.50
CA LEU A 320 32.44 0.14 3.35
C LEU A 320 32.01 -1.09 2.56
N ILE A 321 30.83 -1.03 1.95
CA ILE A 321 30.21 -2.16 1.27
C ILE A 321 29.60 -1.69 -0.04
N LYS A 322 29.71 -2.55 -1.06
CA LYS A 322 29.01 -2.45 -2.34
C LYS A 322 28.31 -3.78 -2.61
N ILE A 323 26.99 -3.73 -2.76
CA ILE A 323 26.15 -4.89 -3.05
C ILE A 323 25.53 -4.68 -4.43
N PRO A 324 25.94 -5.45 -5.45
CA PRO A 324 25.27 -5.44 -6.75
C PRO A 324 23.81 -5.87 -6.59
N ALA A 325 22.88 -5.10 -7.17
CA ALA A 325 21.46 -5.42 -7.21
C ALA A 325 21.09 -6.09 -8.53
N VAL A 326 20.05 -6.92 -8.51
CA VAL A 326 19.53 -7.57 -9.71
C VAL A 326 18.58 -6.65 -10.48
N THR A 327 17.57 -6.11 -9.80
CA THR A 327 16.70 -5.04 -10.30
C THR A 327 16.92 -3.73 -9.53
N GLN A 328 16.05 -2.77 -9.75
CA GLN A 328 16.04 -1.49 -9.04
C GLN A 328 15.21 -1.54 -7.74
N ASP A 329 14.60 -2.67 -7.44
CA ASP A 329 13.59 -2.79 -6.38
C ASP A 329 14.19 -3.40 -5.11
N HIS A 330 13.42 -3.40 -4.02
CA HIS A 330 13.70 -4.14 -2.79
C HIS A 330 15.11 -3.90 -2.24
N ASN A 331 15.53 -2.64 -2.20
CA ASN A 331 16.86 -2.32 -1.71
C ASN A 331 16.92 -2.33 -0.18
N GLY A 332 15.78 -2.30 0.51
CA GLY A 332 15.66 -1.93 1.93
C GLY A 332 16.15 -0.50 2.17
N GLY A 333 16.09 0.03 3.39
CA GLY A 333 16.47 1.45 3.58
C GLY A 333 17.32 1.76 4.80
N CYS A 334 17.19 0.97 5.86
CA CYS A 334 17.69 1.35 7.17
C CYS A 334 19.14 0.91 7.43
N LEU A 335 19.85 1.77 8.16
CA LEU A 335 21.12 1.56 8.84
C LEU A 335 20.90 1.96 10.30
N ALA A 336 21.35 1.16 11.25
CA ALA A 336 21.40 1.59 12.65
C ALA A 336 22.53 0.86 13.37
N PHE A 337 23.02 1.46 14.45
CA PHE A 337 23.95 0.78 15.34
C PHE A 337 23.18 -0.04 16.36
N GLY A 338 23.63 -1.28 16.59
CA GLY A 338 23.14 -2.11 17.67
C GLY A 338 23.65 -1.67 19.04
N PRO A 339 23.04 -2.19 20.12
CA PRO A 339 23.52 -1.94 21.49
C PRO A 339 24.94 -2.48 21.74
N ASP A 340 25.42 -3.36 20.87
CA ASP A 340 26.77 -3.91 20.85
C ASP A 340 27.80 -2.99 20.15
N GLY A 341 27.37 -1.88 19.55
CA GLY A 341 28.24 -0.91 18.89
C GLY A 341 28.58 -1.25 17.44
N TYR A 342 28.00 -2.31 16.85
CA TYR A 342 28.21 -2.66 15.45
C TYR A 342 27.17 -2.04 14.53
N LEU A 343 27.53 -1.85 13.26
CA LEU A 343 26.62 -1.31 12.25
C LEU A 343 25.77 -2.43 11.66
N TYR A 344 24.46 -2.27 11.74
CA TYR A 344 23.46 -3.13 11.12
C TYR A 344 22.83 -2.43 9.91
N PHE A 345 22.52 -3.20 8.88
CA PHE A 345 21.77 -2.72 7.73
C PHE A 345 21.05 -3.87 7.02
N GLY A 346 19.86 -3.59 6.50
CA GLY A 346 19.07 -4.54 5.72
C GLY A 346 19.30 -4.37 4.23
N MET A 347 19.19 -5.46 3.48
CA MET A 347 19.12 -5.48 2.02
C MET A 347 18.02 -6.46 1.63
N GLY A 348 17.08 -6.03 0.79
CA GLY A 348 16.07 -6.93 0.25
C GLY A 348 16.64 -7.84 -0.84
N ASP A 349 15.78 -8.67 -1.43
CA ASP A 349 16.16 -9.66 -2.45
C ASP A 349 16.54 -9.04 -3.81
N THR A 350 16.26 -7.75 -4.00
CA THR A 350 16.39 -6.98 -5.25
C THR A 350 15.62 -7.52 -6.44
N GLY A 351 14.57 -8.27 -6.16
CA GLY A 351 13.79 -8.99 -7.14
C GLY A 351 14.61 -9.94 -8.02
N PRO A 352 14.07 -10.31 -9.20
CA PRO A 352 12.74 -9.94 -9.70
C PRO A 352 11.60 -10.49 -8.84
N GLN A 353 10.37 -10.06 -9.10
CA GLN A 353 9.20 -10.51 -8.34
C GLN A 353 9.14 -12.04 -8.20
N ASP A 354 8.68 -12.49 -7.03
CA ASP A 354 8.65 -13.87 -6.53
C ASP A 354 10.03 -14.45 -6.14
N ASP A 355 11.11 -13.67 -6.17
CA ASP A 355 12.50 -14.13 -5.94
C ASP A 355 12.81 -15.47 -6.68
N PRO A 356 12.79 -15.45 -8.02
CA PRO A 356 12.88 -16.66 -8.83
C PRO A 356 14.26 -17.33 -8.78
N GLN A 357 15.23 -16.72 -8.09
CA GLN A 357 16.57 -17.24 -7.87
C GLN A 357 16.84 -17.62 -6.40
N GLY A 358 15.93 -17.31 -5.49
CA GLY A 358 16.01 -17.69 -4.09
C GLY A 358 17.07 -16.90 -3.33
N HIS A 359 17.29 -15.63 -3.71
CA HIS A 359 18.21 -14.71 -3.05
C HIS A 359 17.96 -14.65 -1.54
N GLY A 360 16.70 -14.62 -1.09
CA GLY A 360 16.36 -14.63 0.34
C GLY A 360 16.95 -15.83 1.09
N GLN A 361 17.01 -16.99 0.44
CA GLN A 361 17.48 -18.27 0.98
C GLN A 361 18.93 -18.65 0.60
N ASP A 362 19.54 -17.91 -0.32
CA ASP A 362 20.94 -18.09 -0.73
C ASP A 362 21.86 -17.33 0.23
N MET A 363 22.67 -18.09 0.97
CA MET A 363 23.57 -17.58 2.00
C MET A 363 24.93 -17.13 1.43
N SER A 364 25.21 -17.37 0.15
CA SER A 364 26.40 -16.88 -0.54
C SER A 364 26.27 -15.42 -1.00
N LEU A 365 25.06 -14.86 -0.89
CA LEU A 365 24.71 -13.49 -1.30
C LEU A 365 24.35 -12.61 -0.11
N LEU A 366 24.48 -11.30 -0.28
CA LEU A 366 24.00 -10.28 0.68
C LEU A 366 22.59 -9.75 0.33
N LEU A 367 21.83 -10.49 -0.47
CA LEU A 367 20.48 -10.14 -0.90
C LEU A 367 19.44 -10.87 -0.02
N GLY A 368 18.40 -10.17 0.41
CA GLY A 368 17.38 -10.69 1.34
C GLY A 368 17.96 -11.02 2.71
N LYS A 369 18.88 -10.16 3.19
CA LYS A 369 19.68 -10.35 4.41
C LYS A 369 19.65 -9.11 5.29
N MET A 370 19.86 -9.34 6.58
CA MET A 370 20.33 -8.32 7.50
C MET A 370 21.79 -8.58 7.81
N MET A 371 22.63 -7.55 7.72
CA MET A 371 24.07 -7.63 7.91
C MET A 371 24.47 -6.96 9.22
N ARG A 372 25.60 -7.40 9.79
CA ARG A 372 26.24 -6.82 10.99
C ARG A 372 27.75 -6.77 10.78
N ILE A 373 28.34 -5.57 10.84
CA ILE A 373 29.77 -5.34 10.60
C ILE A 373 30.42 -4.43 11.66
N ASP A 374 31.73 -4.61 11.85
CA ASP A 374 32.55 -3.76 12.70
C ASP A 374 33.26 -2.67 11.88
N ILE A 375 32.84 -1.42 12.08
CA ILE A 375 33.37 -0.26 11.37
C ILE A 375 34.57 0.40 12.07
N ASP A 376 34.94 -0.06 13.26
CA ASP A 376 36.08 0.44 14.06
C ASP A 376 37.37 -0.33 13.75
N HIS A 377 37.25 -1.52 13.15
CA HIS A 377 38.37 -2.40 12.81
C HIS A 377 38.32 -2.84 11.33
N GLN A 378 39.38 -3.53 10.89
CA GLN A 378 39.48 -4.05 9.52
C GLN A 378 40.04 -5.47 9.53
N ASP A 379 39.34 -6.37 8.85
CA ASP A 379 39.89 -7.67 8.48
C ASP A 379 40.67 -7.55 7.16
N THR A 380 41.53 -8.53 6.87
CA THR A 380 42.40 -8.47 5.69
C THR A 380 41.57 -8.43 4.40
N GLY A 381 41.78 -7.37 3.60
CA GLY A 381 41.08 -7.19 2.33
C GLY A 381 39.69 -6.55 2.44
N LEU A 382 39.23 -6.22 3.64
CA LEU A 382 37.95 -5.56 3.88
C LEU A 382 38.15 -4.18 4.54
N PRO A 383 37.36 -3.16 4.19
CA PRO A 383 37.39 -1.87 4.88
C PRO A 383 36.65 -1.93 6.24
N TYR A 384 36.25 -3.10 6.71
CA TYR A 384 35.60 -3.32 8.00
C TYR A 384 36.07 -4.68 8.52
N ALA A 385 35.77 -5.01 9.79
CA ALA A 385 35.96 -6.34 10.33
C ALA A 385 34.63 -7.08 10.48
N ILE A 386 34.69 -8.41 10.50
CA ILE A 386 33.54 -9.25 10.84
C ILE A 386 33.53 -9.46 12.36
N PRO A 387 32.47 -9.08 13.08
CA PRO A 387 32.32 -9.38 14.50
C PRO A 387 32.52 -10.86 14.79
N ARG A 388 33.29 -11.17 15.84
CA ARG A 388 33.70 -12.56 16.14
C ARG A 388 32.53 -13.50 16.43
N ASP A 389 31.44 -12.94 16.91
CA ASP A 389 30.18 -13.59 17.28
C ASP A 389 29.12 -13.52 16.17
N ASN A 390 29.46 -13.11 14.95
CA ASN A 390 28.54 -13.25 13.82
C ASN A 390 28.20 -14.73 13.59
N PRO A 391 26.92 -15.08 13.39
CA PRO A 391 26.45 -16.46 13.40
C PRO A 391 27.01 -17.33 12.27
N PHE A 392 27.43 -16.69 11.17
CA PHE A 392 27.94 -17.38 9.98
C PHE A 392 29.40 -17.07 9.66
N ARG A 393 30.15 -16.47 10.58
CA ARG A 393 31.52 -15.98 10.35
C ARG A 393 32.46 -17.03 9.76
N ASP A 394 32.41 -18.24 10.31
CA ASP A 394 33.34 -19.34 9.98
C ASP A 394 32.64 -20.47 9.20
N VAL A 395 31.53 -20.17 8.51
CA VAL A 395 30.77 -21.15 7.72
C VAL A 395 31.17 -21.06 6.26
N GLU A 396 31.73 -22.14 5.73
CA GLU A 396 32.17 -22.21 4.33
C GLU A 396 31.01 -21.97 3.35
N GLY A 397 31.25 -21.14 2.34
CA GLY A 397 30.26 -20.80 1.30
C GLY A 397 29.17 -19.82 1.77
N VAL A 398 29.21 -19.35 3.01
CA VAL A 398 28.28 -18.35 3.54
C VAL A 398 28.99 -17.00 3.69
N ARG A 399 28.27 -15.92 3.43
CA ARG A 399 28.77 -14.56 3.65
C ARG A 399 28.87 -14.25 5.15
N PRO A 400 30.07 -13.95 5.67
CA PRO A 400 30.30 -13.79 7.11
C PRO A 400 29.66 -12.52 7.68
N GLU A 401 29.25 -11.57 6.83
CA GLU A 401 28.53 -10.35 7.21
C GLU A 401 27.09 -10.62 7.67
N ILE A 402 26.51 -11.77 7.30
CA ILE A 402 25.09 -12.08 7.53
C ILE A 402 24.83 -12.23 9.04
N TRP A 403 23.85 -11.47 9.52
CA TRP A 403 23.26 -11.61 10.84
C TRP A 403 22.00 -12.47 10.81
N ALA A 404 21.11 -12.22 9.85
CA ALA A 404 19.87 -12.97 9.64
C ALA A 404 19.50 -12.97 8.14
N SER A 405 18.66 -13.92 7.72
CA SER A 405 18.28 -14.12 6.32
C SER A 405 16.77 -14.24 6.11
N GLY A 406 16.34 -14.38 4.86
CA GLY A 406 14.96 -14.66 4.51
C GLY A 406 14.05 -13.44 4.55
N PHE A 407 14.56 -12.27 4.14
CA PHE A 407 13.77 -11.04 4.01
C PHE A 407 13.46 -10.72 2.55
N ARG A 408 12.34 -10.06 2.30
CA ARG A 408 11.99 -9.53 0.98
C ARG A 408 12.50 -8.12 0.79
N GLU A 409 12.08 -7.20 1.65
CA GLU A 409 12.45 -5.78 1.68
C GLU A 409 12.39 -5.25 3.12
N PRO A 410 13.44 -5.50 3.94
CA PRO A 410 13.50 -4.99 5.29
C PRO A 410 13.71 -3.47 5.26
N TRP A 411 12.63 -2.71 5.41
CA TRP A 411 12.59 -1.27 5.10
C TRP A 411 13.13 -0.41 6.26
N ARG A 412 12.40 -0.33 7.38
CA ARG A 412 12.88 0.25 8.65
C ARG A 412 12.95 -0.79 9.76
N PHE A 413 14.01 -0.69 10.55
CA PHE A 413 14.18 -1.44 11.78
C PHE A 413 14.68 -0.52 12.89
N SER A 414 14.49 -0.94 14.13
CA SER A 414 14.97 -0.23 15.31
C SER A 414 15.27 -1.20 16.46
N TRP A 415 16.15 -0.76 17.36
CA TRP A 415 16.45 -1.49 18.58
C TRP A 415 15.59 -0.98 19.72
N ASP A 416 14.94 -1.90 20.44
CA ASP A 416 14.36 -1.56 21.74
C ASP A 416 15.47 -1.38 22.76
N SER A 417 15.67 -0.14 23.21
CA SER A 417 16.72 0.22 24.18
C SER A 417 16.61 -0.50 25.53
N LYS A 418 15.44 -1.08 25.84
CA LYS A 418 15.22 -1.78 27.11
C LYS A 418 15.39 -3.30 27.00
N THR A 419 14.91 -3.93 25.93
CA THR A 419 14.97 -5.39 25.78
C THR A 419 16.15 -5.85 24.93
N GLY A 420 16.69 -4.97 24.08
CA GLY A 420 17.68 -5.32 23.06
C GLY A 420 17.08 -6.05 21.86
N ASP A 421 15.75 -6.11 21.72
CA ASP A 421 15.11 -6.72 20.56
C ASP A 421 15.25 -5.80 19.32
N LEU A 422 15.55 -6.43 18.18
CA LEU A 422 15.63 -5.76 16.89
C LEU A 422 14.30 -5.92 16.13
N TRP A 423 13.50 -4.86 16.09
CA TRP A 423 12.22 -4.83 15.40
C TRP A 423 12.39 -4.44 13.95
N VAL A 424 11.64 -5.06 13.03
CA VAL A 424 11.70 -4.78 11.59
C VAL A 424 10.31 -4.77 10.96
N GLY A 425 10.07 -3.83 10.05
CA GLY A 425 9.03 -3.93 9.03
C GLY A 425 9.62 -4.49 7.74
N ASP A 426 9.11 -5.63 7.28
CA ASP A 426 9.50 -6.27 6.01
C ASP A 426 8.35 -6.20 5.01
N VAL A 427 8.58 -5.54 3.87
CA VAL A 427 7.53 -5.27 2.88
C VAL A 427 7.24 -6.52 2.06
N GLY A 428 5.97 -6.90 2.04
CA GLY A 428 5.44 -8.07 1.34
C GLY A 428 5.38 -7.93 -0.17
N GLN A 429 4.97 -8.99 -0.87
CA GLN A 429 4.82 -8.95 -2.32
C GLN A 429 3.37 -8.91 -2.79
N ASN A 430 2.67 -10.00 -2.55
CA ASN A 430 1.40 -10.29 -3.19
C ASN A 430 0.27 -10.05 -2.20
N ARG A 431 0.42 -10.49 -0.94
CA ARG A 431 -0.71 -10.64 -0.02
C ARG A 431 -0.51 -10.04 1.35
N PHE A 432 0.70 -10.06 1.91
CA PHE A 432 0.90 -9.75 3.32
C PHE A 432 2.14 -8.92 3.60
N GLU A 433 1.96 -7.92 4.45
CA GLU A 433 3.03 -7.15 5.08
C GLU A 433 3.42 -7.77 6.44
N GLU A 434 4.66 -7.53 6.90
CA GLU A 434 5.20 -8.21 8.09
C GLU A 434 5.88 -7.27 9.09
N VAL A 435 5.59 -7.47 10.38
CA VAL A 435 6.33 -6.90 11.50
C VAL A 435 6.96 -8.03 12.31
N GLY A 436 8.29 -8.02 12.44
CA GLY A 436 9.05 -9.09 13.07
C GLY A 436 10.06 -8.61 14.12
N ILE A 437 10.60 -9.57 14.89
CA ILE A 437 11.79 -9.39 15.74
C ILE A 437 12.89 -10.32 15.22
N VAL A 438 14.07 -9.76 14.97
CA VAL A 438 15.21 -10.45 14.35
C VAL A 438 16.26 -10.83 15.41
N ARG A 439 16.76 -12.06 15.36
CA ARG A 439 17.92 -12.51 16.17
C ARG A 439 19.00 -13.15 15.31
N ALA A 440 20.15 -13.38 15.94
CA ALA A 440 21.32 -13.97 15.30
C ALA A 440 20.99 -15.33 14.66
N GLY A 441 21.31 -15.47 13.38
CA GLY A 441 21.23 -16.72 12.64
C GLY A 441 19.82 -17.10 12.16
N GLU A 442 18.82 -16.27 12.43
CA GLU A 442 17.44 -16.57 12.08
C GLU A 442 17.15 -16.42 10.58
N ASN A 443 16.20 -17.23 10.09
CA ASN A 443 15.70 -17.19 8.73
C ASN A 443 14.22 -16.80 8.74
N HIS A 444 13.89 -15.61 8.25
CA HIS A 444 12.55 -15.04 8.23
C HIS A 444 11.66 -15.54 7.09
N GLY A 445 12.14 -16.52 6.33
CA GLY A 445 11.29 -17.35 5.50
C GLY A 445 11.10 -16.91 4.06
N TRP A 446 11.35 -15.65 3.68
CA TRP A 446 11.19 -15.24 2.28
C TRP A 446 12.18 -15.97 1.35
N ASN A 447 11.78 -16.54 0.20
CA ASN A 447 10.44 -16.56 -0.40
C ASN A 447 9.65 -17.86 -0.18
N VAL A 448 10.01 -18.65 0.83
CA VAL A 448 9.25 -19.85 1.23
C VAL A 448 7.94 -19.48 1.92
N MET A 449 7.95 -18.41 2.71
CA MET A 449 6.80 -17.87 3.42
C MET A 449 6.58 -16.40 3.02
N GLU A 450 5.32 -15.96 3.07
CA GLU A 450 4.89 -14.56 3.06
C GLU A 450 3.89 -14.39 4.20
N GLY A 451 4.29 -13.67 5.24
CA GLY A 451 3.59 -13.66 6.53
C GLY A 451 3.53 -15.04 7.17
N PHE A 452 2.35 -15.42 7.67
CA PHE A 452 2.11 -16.74 8.24
C PHE A 452 1.84 -17.84 7.19
N ASN A 453 1.92 -17.52 5.90
CA ASN A 453 1.45 -18.39 4.82
C ASN A 453 2.61 -18.92 3.95
N PRO A 454 2.53 -20.19 3.49
CA PRO A 454 3.43 -20.68 2.45
C PRO A 454 3.29 -19.87 1.16
N PHE A 455 4.42 -19.48 0.58
CA PHE A 455 4.50 -18.74 -0.67
C PHE A 455 5.08 -19.60 -1.80
N SER A 456 6.22 -20.26 -1.55
CA SER A 456 6.90 -21.09 -2.56
C SER A 456 7.62 -22.27 -1.92
N GLU A 457 7.46 -23.46 -2.51
CA GLU A 457 8.20 -24.65 -2.08
C GLU A 457 9.57 -24.76 -2.78
N ARG A 458 9.88 -23.89 -3.75
CA ARG A 458 11.05 -24.03 -4.63
C ARG A 458 12.39 -23.99 -3.89
N TYR A 459 12.50 -23.13 -2.89
CA TYR A 459 13.74 -22.93 -2.11
C TYR A 459 13.63 -23.42 -0.67
N LYS A 460 12.57 -24.18 -0.37
CA LYS A 460 12.37 -24.78 0.94
C LYS A 460 13.41 -25.87 1.18
N LYS A 461 14.22 -25.66 2.21
CA LYS A 461 15.23 -26.63 2.66
C LYS A 461 14.69 -27.39 3.87
N GLN A 462 14.83 -28.72 3.85
CA GLN A 462 14.44 -29.54 5.01
C GLN A 462 15.35 -29.25 6.21
N GLY A 463 14.76 -29.23 7.41
CA GLY A 463 15.50 -29.03 8.66
C GLY A 463 15.92 -27.59 8.95
N ILE A 464 15.54 -26.62 8.11
CA ILE A 464 15.73 -25.19 8.40
C ILE A 464 14.49 -24.68 9.14
N GLU A 465 14.70 -24.14 10.34
CA GLU A 465 13.67 -23.44 11.10
C GLU A 465 13.40 -22.06 10.49
N LEU A 466 12.13 -21.75 10.25
CA LEU A 466 11.69 -20.45 9.74
C LEU A 466 11.06 -19.65 10.88
N THR A 467 11.56 -18.44 11.09
CA THR A 467 11.06 -17.50 12.08
C THR A 467 9.81 -16.82 11.56
N GLN A 468 8.73 -16.90 12.34
CA GLN A 468 7.47 -16.24 12.03
C GLN A 468 7.50 -14.76 12.46
N PRO A 469 6.74 -13.88 11.78
CA PRO A 469 6.58 -12.50 12.22
C PRO A 469 5.80 -12.43 13.55
N VAL A 470 5.93 -11.30 14.24
CA VAL A 470 5.09 -10.97 15.41
C VAL A 470 3.66 -10.72 14.94
N TRP A 471 3.52 -9.97 13.85
CA TRP A 471 2.24 -9.68 13.21
C TRP A 471 2.40 -9.63 11.69
N SER A 472 1.36 -10.07 11.00
CA SER A 472 1.26 -9.98 9.54
C SER A 472 -0.17 -9.59 9.17
N TYR A 473 -0.31 -8.69 8.20
CA TYR A 473 -1.58 -8.11 7.81
C TYR A 473 -1.76 -8.09 6.30
N SER A 474 -3.00 -8.19 5.86
CA SER A 474 -3.31 -8.31 4.45
C SER A 474 -3.32 -6.95 3.76
N HIS A 475 -3.19 -6.97 2.43
CA HIS A 475 -3.20 -5.76 1.59
C HIS A 475 -4.50 -4.94 1.65
N ARG A 476 -5.57 -5.49 2.25
CA ARG A 476 -6.79 -4.75 2.58
C ARG A 476 -6.57 -3.71 3.69
N LEU A 477 -5.65 -3.99 4.63
CA LEU A 477 -5.34 -3.09 5.75
C LEU A 477 -4.24 -2.07 5.37
N GLY A 478 -3.25 -2.49 4.59
CA GLY A 478 -2.16 -1.66 4.10
C GLY A 478 -1.24 -2.45 3.15
N ASN A 479 -0.46 -1.75 2.33
CA ASN A 479 0.25 -2.33 1.18
C ASN A 479 1.78 -2.21 1.25
N SER A 480 2.33 -1.56 2.27
CA SER A 480 3.76 -1.35 2.40
C SER A 480 4.10 -0.91 3.82
N VAL A 481 4.47 -1.88 4.67
CA VAL A 481 4.84 -1.61 6.06
C VAL A 481 6.08 -0.73 6.12
N THR A 482 6.00 0.35 6.89
CA THR A 482 7.16 1.23 7.11
C THR A 482 8.09 0.68 8.19
N GLY A 483 7.55 0.04 9.22
CA GLY A 483 8.27 -0.22 10.47
C GLY A 483 8.24 1.00 11.42
N GLY A 484 8.94 0.92 12.55
CA GLY A 484 8.87 1.96 13.58
C GLY A 484 9.70 1.68 14.82
N TYR A 485 9.23 2.09 16.00
CA TYR A 485 9.98 2.08 17.26
C TYR A 485 9.15 1.61 18.44
N VAL A 486 9.79 0.91 19.37
CA VAL A 486 9.21 0.73 20.71
C VAL A 486 9.27 2.05 21.45
N TYR A 487 8.12 2.54 21.90
CA TYR A 487 8.06 3.80 22.65
C TYR A 487 8.67 3.62 24.04
N ARG A 488 9.68 4.44 24.31
CA ARG A 488 10.43 4.52 25.58
C ARG A 488 10.50 5.95 26.11
N GLY A 489 9.65 6.84 25.59
CA GLY A 489 9.56 8.23 25.99
C GLY A 489 8.79 8.42 27.30
N LYS A 490 8.87 9.63 27.85
CA LYS A 490 8.27 9.95 29.15
C LYS A 490 6.94 10.69 29.03
N LYS A 491 6.66 11.30 27.88
CA LYS A 491 5.45 12.12 27.68
C LYS A 491 4.17 11.30 27.55
N ALA A 492 4.27 10.03 27.13
CA ALA A 492 3.13 9.12 26.99
C ALA A 492 3.30 7.81 27.79
N PRO A 493 3.18 7.84 29.14
CA PRO A 493 3.39 6.64 29.97
C PRO A 493 2.49 5.45 29.62
N ALA A 494 1.28 5.70 29.09
CA ALA A 494 0.36 4.65 28.64
C ALA A 494 0.91 3.85 27.44
N MET A 495 1.81 4.45 26.66
CA MET A 495 2.42 3.86 25.48
C MET A 495 3.78 3.22 25.75
N GLU A 496 4.29 3.26 26.99
CA GLU A 496 5.56 2.63 27.35
C GLU A 496 5.59 1.15 26.95
N GLY A 497 6.54 0.77 26.08
CA GLY A 497 6.71 -0.59 25.59
C GLY A 497 5.82 -1.01 24.41
N TRP A 498 4.99 -0.12 23.88
CA TRP A 498 4.27 -0.37 22.64
C TRP A 498 5.18 -0.12 21.44
N TYR A 499 5.17 -1.04 20.46
CA TYR A 499 5.79 -0.84 19.16
C TYR A 499 4.87 -0.01 18.26
N ILE A 500 5.32 1.18 17.89
CA ILE A 500 4.58 2.16 17.10
C ILE A 500 5.12 2.14 15.69
N PHE A 501 4.27 1.90 14.70
CA PHE A 501 4.67 1.77 13.31
C PHE A 501 3.55 2.22 12.37
N ALA A 502 3.88 2.40 11.10
CA ALA A 502 2.96 2.88 10.09
C ALA A 502 3.02 2.03 8.81
N ASP A 503 2.05 2.25 7.94
CA ASP A 503 2.02 1.77 6.57
C ASP A 503 2.07 2.93 5.58
N HIS A 504 2.88 2.79 4.55
CA HIS A 504 3.19 3.84 3.59
C HIS A 504 1.98 4.24 2.76
N GLU A 505 1.22 3.26 2.27
CA GLU A 505 0.14 3.47 1.32
C GLU A 505 -1.18 3.83 2.01
N SER A 506 -1.60 3.05 3.01
CA SER A 506 -2.84 3.29 3.76
C SER A 506 -2.74 4.49 4.71
N ARG A 507 -1.50 4.89 5.06
CA ARG A 507 -1.16 5.93 6.04
C ARG A 507 -1.58 5.59 7.47
N ARG A 508 -2.10 4.39 7.73
CA ARG A 508 -2.52 3.99 9.08
C ARG A 508 -1.30 3.90 10.01
N ILE A 509 -1.53 4.21 11.27
CA ILE A 509 -0.54 4.15 12.35
C ILE A 509 -1.10 3.21 13.41
N TRP A 510 -0.32 2.20 13.77
CA TRP A 510 -0.70 1.21 14.76
C TRP A 510 0.28 1.18 15.92
N ALA A 511 -0.23 0.70 17.05
CA ALA A 511 0.56 0.31 18.20
C ALA A 511 0.30 -1.17 18.48
N LEU A 512 1.36 -1.94 18.70
CA LEU A 512 1.23 -3.33 19.15
C LEU A 512 2.13 -3.65 20.34
N THR A 513 1.77 -4.71 21.05
CA THR A 513 2.60 -5.35 22.07
C THR A 513 2.77 -6.83 21.74
N GLN A 514 3.82 -7.43 22.27
CA GLN A 514 4.11 -8.84 22.06
C GLN A 514 4.49 -9.55 23.35
N LYS A 515 4.25 -10.86 23.36
CA LYS A 515 4.79 -11.79 24.34
C LYS A 515 5.39 -12.99 23.62
N ASP A 516 6.65 -13.31 23.90
CA ASP A 516 7.39 -14.42 23.28
C ASP A 516 7.35 -14.40 21.73
N ARG A 517 7.49 -13.20 21.15
CA ARG A 517 7.39 -12.88 19.72
C ARG A 517 6.04 -13.18 19.09
N LYS A 518 4.98 -13.24 19.89
CA LYS A 518 3.60 -13.36 19.41
C LYS A 518 2.84 -12.10 19.76
N LEU A 519 2.01 -11.64 18.83
CA LEU A 519 1.12 -10.52 19.07
C LEU A 519 0.28 -10.73 20.34
N GLU A 520 0.31 -9.75 21.25
CA GLU A 520 -0.53 -9.74 22.46
C GLU A 520 -1.70 -8.76 22.29
N LYS A 521 -1.42 -7.52 21.87
CA LYS A 521 -2.44 -6.50 21.58
C LYS A 521 -2.04 -5.72 20.36
N ILE A 522 -3.03 -5.25 19.62
CA ILE A 522 -2.89 -4.29 18.53
C ILE A 522 -4.04 -3.30 18.56
N VAL A 523 -3.74 -2.05 18.24
CA VAL A 523 -4.71 -0.95 18.18
C VAL A 523 -4.30 0.05 17.11
N GLU A 524 -5.26 0.57 16.35
CA GLU A 524 -5.05 1.70 15.46
C GLU A 524 -5.05 2.99 16.27
N ILE A 525 -3.93 3.71 16.22
CA ILE A 525 -3.73 4.94 16.99
C ILE A 525 -3.82 6.19 16.11
N GLY A 526 -4.08 6.07 14.82
CA GLY A 526 -4.33 7.21 13.94
C GLY A 526 -4.04 6.94 12.48
N GLN A 527 -4.13 8.00 11.69
CA GLN A 527 -3.79 8.00 10.27
C GLN A 527 -2.91 9.22 9.97
N ALA A 528 -1.79 8.99 9.30
CA ALA A 528 -0.88 10.04 8.88
C ALA A 528 -1.52 10.91 7.76
N PRO A 529 -1.23 12.21 7.73
CA PRO A 529 -1.75 13.10 6.69
C PRO A 529 -1.16 12.80 5.30
N ALA A 530 0.00 12.15 5.24
CA ALA A 530 0.73 11.79 4.03
C ALA A 530 1.30 10.38 4.13
N ARG A 531 1.80 9.84 3.01
CA ARG A 531 2.48 8.53 3.01
C ARG A 531 3.66 8.55 3.98
N ALA A 532 3.60 7.69 4.99
CA ALA A 532 4.66 7.57 5.99
C ALA A 532 5.79 6.73 5.40
N VAL A 533 7.02 7.26 5.32
CA VAL A 533 8.16 6.51 4.75
C VAL A 533 9.21 6.15 5.80
N SER A 534 9.18 6.84 6.93
CA SER A 534 10.01 6.52 8.08
C SER A 534 9.38 7.08 9.33
N LEU A 535 9.70 6.46 10.46
CA LEU A 535 9.64 7.11 11.76
C LEU A 535 11.07 7.45 12.21
N SER A 536 11.20 8.34 13.19
CA SER A 536 12.43 8.54 13.93
C SER A 536 12.14 8.69 15.42
N GLN A 537 13.17 8.52 16.24
CA GLN A 537 13.11 8.65 17.69
C GLN A 537 14.20 9.59 18.17
N THR A 538 13.86 10.51 19.07
CA THR A 538 14.84 11.35 19.76
C THR A 538 15.48 10.59 20.92
N LYS A 539 16.57 11.13 21.48
CA LYS A 539 17.24 10.54 22.66
C LYS A 539 16.30 10.37 23.86
N ASP A 540 15.30 11.23 23.97
CA ASP A 540 14.31 11.18 25.05
C ASP A 540 13.16 10.21 24.78
N GLY A 541 13.19 9.49 23.65
CA GLY A 541 12.21 8.45 23.30
C GLY A 541 10.96 8.95 22.58
N GLU A 542 10.89 10.24 22.26
CA GLU A 542 9.75 10.84 21.53
C GLU A 542 9.86 10.57 20.02
N LEU A 543 8.72 10.44 19.34
CA LEU A 543 8.65 9.95 17.97
C LEU A 543 8.24 11.03 16.96
N TYR A 544 8.75 10.85 15.74
CA TYR A 544 8.42 11.69 14.59
C TYR A 544 8.11 10.82 13.38
N LEU A 545 7.28 11.33 12.49
CA LEU A 545 6.88 10.70 11.24
C LEU A 545 7.36 11.53 10.05
N VAL A 546 7.97 10.86 9.08
CA VAL A 546 8.46 11.46 7.82
C VAL A 546 7.39 11.29 6.75
N GLY A 547 6.74 12.39 6.37
CA GLY A 547 5.67 12.40 5.36
C GLY A 547 6.22 12.60 3.95
N PHE A 548 6.39 11.50 3.22
CA PHE A 548 7.03 11.43 1.91
C PHE A 548 6.39 12.37 0.87
N THR A 549 5.07 12.25 0.68
CA THR A 549 4.35 13.02 -0.35
C THR A 549 4.08 14.47 0.07
N SER A 550 3.94 14.74 1.37
CA SER A 550 3.75 16.11 1.88
C SER A 550 5.03 16.93 1.93
N GLY A 551 6.19 16.27 1.98
CA GLY A 551 7.46 16.96 2.21
C GLY A 551 7.63 17.53 3.62
N LYS A 552 6.92 16.97 4.61
CA LYS A 552 6.86 17.48 5.98
C LYS A 552 7.31 16.44 6.98
N ILE A 553 7.85 16.92 8.11
CA ILE A 553 8.14 16.12 9.29
C ILE A 553 7.07 16.42 10.32
N TYR A 554 6.49 15.38 10.92
CA TYR A 554 5.45 15.50 11.93
C TYR A 554 5.96 14.99 13.28
N HIS A 555 5.77 15.76 14.35
CA HIS A 555 5.84 15.23 15.70
C HIS A 555 4.64 14.31 15.93
N LEU A 556 4.91 13.05 16.27
CA LEU A 556 3.87 12.06 16.59
C LEU A 556 3.65 12.11 18.11
N ASP A 557 2.75 12.99 18.53
CA ASP A 557 2.42 13.15 19.95
C ASP A 557 1.52 11.99 20.42
N LEU A 558 2.12 11.13 21.24
CA LEU A 558 1.47 9.99 21.85
C LEU A 558 0.85 10.32 23.22
N GLY A 559 1.06 11.53 23.76
CA GLY A 559 0.63 11.92 25.10
C GLY A 559 -0.89 11.90 25.28
N THR A 560 -1.64 11.99 24.17
CA THR A 560 -3.10 11.87 24.16
C THR A 560 -3.61 10.47 23.87
N VAL A 561 -2.74 9.48 23.62
CA VAL A 561 -3.19 8.15 23.24
C VAL A 561 -3.68 7.38 24.46
N ASP A 562 -4.93 6.94 24.41
CA ASP A 562 -5.44 5.86 25.26
C ASP A 562 -5.43 4.58 24.44
N PRO A 563 -4.45 3.67 24.66
CA PRO A 563 -4.32 2.44 23.87
C PRO A 563 -5.40 1.41 24.20
N THR A 564 -6.30 1.72 25.15
CA THR A 564 -7.44 0.86 25.46
C THR A 564 -8.35 0.79 24.23
N PRO A 565 -8.57 -0.40 23.64
CA PRO A 565 -9.42 -0.56 22.47
C PRO A 565 -10.84 -0.05 22.72
N LEU A 566 -11.41 0.74 21.82
CA LEU A 566 -12.82 1.11 21.88
C LEU A 566 -13.70 -0.13 21.65
N GLU A 567 -14.77 -0.26 22.44
CA GLU A 567 -15.86 -1.19 22.19
C GLU A 567 -16.84 -0.58 21.18
N VAL A 568 -17.21 -1.33 20.16
CA VAL A 568 -18.19 -0.90 19.16
C VAL A 568 -19.58 -1.37 19.57
N ARG A 569 -20.51 -0.41 19.74
CA ARG A 569 -21.92 -0.63 19.98
C ARG A 569 -22.71 -0.26 18.73
N VAL A 570 -23.57 -1.17 18.30
CA VAL A 570 -24.47 -0.93 17.16
C VAL A 570 -25.75 -0.28 17.69
N LEU A 571 -25.89 1.04 17.48
CA LEU A 571 -27.09 1.78 17.88
C LEU A 571 -28.21 1.64 16.85
N ALA A 572 -27.85 1.65 15.57
CA ALA A 572 -28.72 1.29 14.46
C ALA A 572 -27.92 0.41 13.50
N ALA A 573 -28.40 -0.82 13.27
CA ALA A 573 -27.69 -1.74 12.39
C ALA A 573 -27.76 -1.30 10.92
N THR A 574 -26.79 -1.76 10.13
CA THR A 574 -26.85 -1.79 8.66
C THR A 574 -27.61 -3.03 8.21
N ALA A 575 -28.16 -3.01 7.01
CA ALA A 575 -28.77 -4.16 6.36
C ALA A 575 -27.73 -5.20 5.88
N GLU A 576 -26.43 -4.93 6.07
CA GLU A 576 -25.30 -5.79 5.71
C GLU A 576 -25.50 -7.25 6.18
N ASN A 577 -25.77 -7.43 7.48
CA ASN A 577 -25.83 -8.78 8.07
C ASN A 577 -27.25 -9.35 8.11
N ALA A 578 -28.27 -8.51 8.27
CA ALA A 578 -29.68 -8.92 8.39
C ALA A 578 -30.60 -7.88 7.73
N PRO A 579 -31.78 -8.27 7.20
CA PRO A 579 -32.73 -7.32 6.64
C PRO A 579 -33.25 -6.36 7.71
N ILE A 580 -33.30 -5.07 7.39
CA ILE A 580 -33.85 -4.03 8.26
C ILE A 580 -34.93 -3.29 7.50
N THR A 581 -36.16 -3.22 8.03
CA THR A 581 -37.24 -2.52 7.33
C THR A 581 -36.99 -1.01 7.28
N SER A 582 -37.13 -0.44 6.09
CA SER A 582 -37.10 0.99 5.83
C SER A 582 -38.29 1.38 4.96
N ARG A 583 -38.77 2.62 5.11
CA ARG A 583 -39.75 3.23 4.23
C ARG A 583 -39.04 4.07 3.18
N PHE A 584 -39.54 4.06 1.95
CA PHE A 584 -38.94 4.84 0.88
C PHE A 584 -39.94 5.40 -0.14
N VAL A 585 -39.51 6.48 -0.78
CA VAL A 585 -40.08 7.03 -2.02
C VAL A 585 -38.96 7.41 -2.97
N THR A 586 -39.27 7.43 -4.26
CA THR A 586 -38.33 7.80 -5.35
C THR A 586 -38.68 9.11 -6.03
N ASN A 587 -39.75 9.75 -5.59
CA ASN A 587 -40.14 11.09 -5.99
C ASN A 587 -39.97 12.01 -4.79
N SER A 588 -39.57 13.25 -5.03
CA SER A 588 -39.30 14.22 -3.97
C SER A 588 -40.51 14.36 -3.03
N PRO A 589 -40.34 14.05 -1.73
CA PRO A 589 -41.41 14.18 -0.75
C PRO A 589 -41.68 15.65 -0.44
N GLN A 590 -42.95 15.98 -0.16
CA GLN A 590 -43.32 17.33 0.23
C GLN A 590 -43.01 17.61 1.70
N GLY A 591 -42.73 18.88 2.03
CA GLY A 591 -42.52 19.34 3.39
C GLY A 591 -41.16 18.92 3.98
N ASP A 592 -41.04 19.04 5.30
CA ASP A 592 -39.83 18.66 6.04
C ASP A 592 -39.80 17.14 6.29
N TRP A 593 -39.52 16.40 5.22
CA TRP A 593 -39.50 14.94 5.21
C TRP A 593 -38.40 14.33 6.09
N ALA A 594 -37.41 15.10 6.55
CA ALA A 594 -36.37 14.63 7.45
C ALA A 594 -36.81 14.70 8.93
N ALA A 595 -37.82 15.51 9.25
CA ALA A 595 -38.29 15.72 10.63
C ALA A 595 -38.71 14.43 11.34
N ALA A 596 -38.45 14.35 12.65
CA ALA A 596 -38.80 13.19 13.47
C ALA A 596 -40.31 12.87 13.50
N GLY A 597 -41.14 13.92 13.34
CA GLY A 597 -42.61 13.84 13.34
C GLY A 597 -43.25 13.73 11.95
N TYR A 598 -42.47 13.62 10.87
CA TYR A 598 -43.02 13.49 9.52
C TYR A 598 -43.78 12.16 9.36
N ASP A 599 -44.98 12.23 8.77
CA ASP A 599 -45.83 11.07 8.50
C ASP A 599 -45.43 10.42 7.15
N ASP A 600 -44.74 9.30 7.26
CA ASP A 600 -44.27 8.49 6.14
C ASP A 600 -45.11 7.21 5.94
N LEU A 601 -46.28 7.08 6.58
CA LEU A 601 -47.09 5.86 6.49
C LEU A 601 -47.58 5.52 5.08
N SER A 602 -47.58 6.49 4.18
CA SER A 602 -47.91 6.31 2.76
C SER A 602 -46.73 5.84 1.90
N TRP A 603 -45.51 5.82 2.45
CA TRP A 603 -44.31 5.40 1.74
C TRP A 603 -44.24 3.88 1.65
N THR A 604 -43.50 3.39 0.65
CA THR A 604 -43.36 1.94 0.43
C THR A 604 -42.41 1.36 1.48
N GLU A 605 -42.78 0.25 2.13
CA GLU A 605 -41.91 -0.49 3.06
C GLU A 605 -41.15 -1.59 2.33
N ALA A 606 -39.84 -1.67 2.57
CA ALA A 606 -38.98 -2.75 2.06
C ALA A 606 -37.71 -2.93 2.92
N PRO A 607 -37.00 -4.08 2.83
CA PRO A 607 -35.71 -4.26 3.49
C PRO A 607 -34.62 -3.30 2.96
N GLY A 608 -33.84 -2.70 3.86
CA GLY A 608 -32.68 -1.84 3.57
C GLY A 608 -31.55 -2.56 2.85
N GLY A 609 -30.56 -1.82 2.36
CA GLY A 609 -29.71 -2.29 1.26
C GLY A 609 -30.40 -2.05 -0.07
N PHE A 610 -30.77 -0.78 -0.31
CA PHE A 610 -31.43 -0.36 -1.54
C PHE A 610 -30.40 -0.17 -2.61
N GLY A 611 -30.49 -0.91 -3.69
CA GLY A 611 -29.54 -0.75 -4.77
C GLY A 611 -29.76 -1.65 -5.96
N SER A 612 -28.82 -1.68 -6.89
CA SER A 612 -28.88 -2.53 -8.08
C SER A 612 -28.09 -3.83 -7.86
N PRO A 613 -28.57 -4.98 -8.38
CA PRO A 613 -27.79 -6.22 -8.35
C PRO A 613 -26.39 -6.00 -8.96
N GLY A 614 -25.34 -6.38 -8.22
CA GLY A 614 -23.96 -6.22 -8.67
C GLY A 614 -23.18 -5.07 -8.03
N THR A 615 -23.81 -4.23 -7.18
CA THR A 615 -23.08 -3.17 -6.48
C THR A 615 -22.02 -3.75 -5.53
N PRO A 616 -20.73 -3.46 -5.73
CA PRO A 616 -19.65 -4.01 -4.91
C PRO A 616 -19.74 -3.55 -3.47
N GLY A 617 -19.48 -4.48 -2.54
CA GLY A 617 -19.62 -4.22 -1.11
C GLY A 617 -21.07 -3.97 -0.66
N GLY A 618 -22.04 -3.98 -1.59
CA GLY A 618 -23.46 -3.77 -1.35
C GLY A 618 -24.16 -5.10 -1.06
N VAL A 619 -24.95 -5.13 0.01
CA VAL A 619 -25.85 -6.25 0.30
C VAL A 619 -27.24 -5.87 -0.17
N ILE A 620 -27.54 -6.15 -1.45
CA ILE A 620 -28.80 -5.76 -2.08
C ILE A 620 -29.94 -6.59 -1.51
N ARG A 621 -30.91 -5.92 -0.89
CA ARG A 621 -32.14 -6.57 -0.41
C ARG A 621 -33.39 -5.97 -1.02
N THR A 622 -33.33 -4.72 -1.47
CA THR A 622 -34.40 -4.09 -2.25
C THR A 622 -33.81 -3.42 -3.48
N GLU A 623 -34.42 -3.67 -4.63
CA GLU A 623 -33.98 -3.10 -5.88
C GLU A 623 -34.44 -1.63 -6.01
N TRP A 624 -33.51 -0.73 -6.33
CA TRP A 624 -33.79 0.68 -6.58
C TRP A 624 -33.02 1.15 -7.82
N ARG A 625 -33.70 1.86 -8.73
CA ARG A 625 -33.17 2.25 -10.06
C ARG A 625 -33.39 3.69 -10.49
N THR A 626 -34.03 4.53 -9.68
CA THR A 626 -34.27 5.94 -10.04
C THR A 626 -33.08 6.82 -9.65
N SER A 627 -33.05 8.07 -10.13
CA SER A 627 -32.01 9.05 -9.75
C SER A 627 -32.08 9.46 -8.29
N ASP A 628 -33.24 9.31 -7.64
CA ASP A 628 -33.39 9.69 -6.25
C ASP A 628 -34.09 8.61 -5.44
N ILE A 629 -33.66 8.49 -4.18
CA ILE A 629 -34.37 7.77 -3.15
C ILE A 629 -34.32 8.56 -1.84
N TRP A 630 -35.48 8.67 -1.22
CA TRP A 630 -35.63 9.15 0.14
C TRP A 630 -35.99 7.97 1.00
N LEU A 631 -35.20 7.73 2.04
CA LEU A 631 -35.37 6.67 3.01
C LEU A 631 -35.73 7.26 4.36
N ARG A 632 -36.61 6.58 5.09
CA ARG A 632 -36.88 6.82 6.51
C ARG A 632 -36.91 5.49 7.24
N ARG A 633 -36.20 5.43 8.36
CA ARG A 633 -36.11 4.26 9.20
C ARG A 633 -36.18 4.63 10.67
N GLU A 634 -37.01 3.89 11.39
CA GLU A 634 -37.09 3.95 12.85
C GLU A 634 -36.10 3.00 13.50
N PHE A 635 -35.45 3.45 14.58
CA PHE A 635 -34.68 2.61 15.49
C PHE A 635 -34.96 3.03 16.94
N THR A 636 -34.88 2.08 17.86
CA THR A 636 -35.19 2.32 19.27
C THR A 636 -33.93 2.20 20.11
N LEU A 637 -33.67 3.21 20.95
CA LEU A 637 -32.62 3.18 21.95
C LEU A 637 -33.21 2.82 23.32
N PRO A 638 -32.49 2.06 24.17
CA PRO A 638 -33.01 1.66 25.47
C PRO A 638 -33.25 2.87 26.39
N GLU A 639 -34.13 2.73 27.39
CA GLU A 639 -34.37 3.76 28.41
C GLU A 639 -33.10 4.15 29.21
N SER A 640 -32.13 3.25 29.26
CA SER A 640 -30.81 3.49 29.85
C SER A 640 -29.86 4.30 28.97
N PHE A 641 -30.18 4.50 27.69
CA PHE A 641 -29.33 5.22 26.75
C PHE A 641 -29.12 6.66 27.22
N LYS A 642 -27.86 7.01 27.45
CA LYS A 642 -27.43 8.37 27.75
C LYS A 642 -26.18 8.64 26.92
N PRO A 643 -26.21 9.62 26.00
CA PRO A 643 -25.03 9.99 25.24
C PRO A 643 -23.91 10.40 26.21
N ASP A 644 -22.76 9.73 26.16
CA ASP A 644 -21.54 10.19 26.83
C ASP A 644 -20.76 11.11 25.87
N GLU A 645 -20.34 12.29 26.35
CA GLU A 645 -19.52 13.22 25.59
C GLU A 645 -18.14 12.64 25.22
N LYS A 646 -17.75 11.52 25.85
CA LYS A 646 -16.54 10.76 25.54
C LYS A 646 -16.74 9.70 24.45
N SER A 647 -17.97 9.26 24.20
CA SER A 647 -18.25 8.30 23.12
C SER A 647 -17.94 8.94 21.77
N GLN A 648 -17.43 8.14 20.84
CA GLN A 648 -17.27 8.55 19.44
C GLN A 648 -18.37 7.91 18.61
N PHE A 649 -19.13 8.70 17.87
CA PHE A 649 -20.19 8.18 17.03
C PHE A 649 -19.70 8.12 15.60
N THR A 650 -19.96 7.01 14.92
CA THR A 650 -19.69 6.89 13.50
C THR A 650 -20.96 6.51 12.74
N LEU A 651 -21.14 7.15 11.60
CA LEU A 651 -22.09 6.73 10.60
C LEU A 651 -21.42 5.60 9.81
N LYS A 652 -21.89 4.37 10.00
CA LYS A 652 -21.48 3.24 9.17
C LYS A 652 -22.34 3.27 7.92
N ILE A 653 -21.80 3.71 6.80
CA ILE A 653 -22.58 3.92 5.57
C ILE A 653 -21.85 3.37 4.35
N HIS A 654 -22.65 2.77 3.47
CA HIS A 654 -22.27 2.51 2.09
C HIS A 654 -23.31 3.22 1.24
N HIS A 655 -22.86 4.22 0.51
CA HIS A 655 -23.66 5.02 -0.40
C HIS A 655 -22.97 5.14 -1.74
N ASP A 656 -23.79 5.26 -2.78
CA ASP A 656 -23.35 5.51 -4.14
C ASP A 656 -23.87 6.88 -4.60
N GLU A 657 -22.92 7.75 -4.95
CA GLU A 657 -23.07 9.19 -5.16
C GLU A 657 -23.57 9.95 -3.92
N ASP A 658 -24.00 11.20 -4.14
CA ASP A 658 -24.24 12.18 -3.11
C ASP A 658 -25.33 11.70 -2.13
N ALA A 659 -24.95 11.55 -0.86
CA ALA A 659 -25.86 11.13 0.20
C ALA A 659 -25.94 12.16 1.32
N ARG A 660 -27.16 12.51 1.71
CA ARG A 660 -27.44 13.33 2.89
C ARG A 660 -28.15 12.52 3.94
N VAL A 661 -27.60 12.50 5.14
CA VAL A 661 -28.13 11.74 6.26
C VAL A 661 -28.62 12.68 7.35
N TYR A 662 -29.80 12.38 7.88
CA TYR A 662 -30.45 13.13 8.94
C TYR A 662 -30.78 12.21 10.11
N LEU A 663 -30.56 12.69 11.33
CA LEU A 663 -31.01 12.04 12.56
C LEU A 663 -31.99 12.96 13.28
N ASN A 664 -33.22 12.49 13.47
CA ASN A 664 -34.32 13.24 14.09
C ASN A 664 -34.52 14.66 13.50
N GLY A 665 -34.34 14.81 12.18
CA GLY A 665 -34.51 16.08 11.46
C GLY A 665 -33.27 16.97 11.38
N VAL A 666 -32.15 16.59 12.00
CA VAL A 666 -30.88 17.33 11.91
C VAL A 666 -29.97 16.64 10.90
N GLU A 667 -29.42 17.40 9.95
CA GLU A 667 -28.42 16.88 9.01
C GLU A 667 -27.13 16.54 9.75
N VAL A 668 -26.66 15.30 9.56
CA VAL A 668 -25.49 14.76 10.26
C VAL A 668 -24.32 14.44 9.32
N ALA A 669 -24.60 14.32 8.03
CA ALA A 669 -23.60 14.09 7.00
C ALA A 669 -24.11 14.60 5.65
N ASP A 670 -23.26 15.36 4.95
CA ASP A 670 -23.38 15.70 3.53
C ASP A 670 -22.18 15.04 2.83
N LEU A 671 -22.45 13.93 2.16
CA LEU A 671 -21.45 13.01 1.66
C LEU A 671 -21.42 13.08 0.15
N PRO A 672 -20.56 13.93 -0.44
CA PRO A 672 -20.45 13.97 -1.88
C PRO A 672 -19.76 12.71 -2.40
N ARG A 673 -20.11 12.26 -3.60
CA ARG A 673 -19.58 11.05 -4.27
C ARG A 673 -19.96 9.76 -3.53
N TRP A 674 -19.32 8.65 -3.88
CA TRP A 674 -19.65 7.31 -3.38
C TRP A 674 -18.58 6.71 -2.45
N THR A 675 -18.95 5.59 -1.84
CA THR A 675 -18.10 4.65 -1.10
C THR A 675 -18.12 3.28 -1.79
N GLN A 676 -17.10 2.43 -1.63
CA GLN A 676 -17.02 1.11 -2.30
C GLN A 676 -17.43 -0.07 -1.41
N GLY A 677 -17.99 0.26 -0.25
CA GLY A 677 -18.36 -0.65 0.82
C GLY A 677 -18.68 0.16 2.07
N TYR A 678 -19.00 -0.50 3.16
CA TYR A 678 -19.28 0.21 4.41
C TYR A 678 -18.04 0.91 4.93
N THR A 679 -18.13 2.22 5.03
CA THR A 679 -17.14 3.08 5.69
C THR A 679 -17.70 3.61 6.99
N GLU A 680 -16.82 3.97 7.91
CA GLU A 680 -17.22 4.64 9.15
C GLU A 680 -16.82 6.10 9.11
N ILE A 681 -17.82 6.97 9.07
CA ILE A 681 -17.64 8.42 9.01
C ILE A 681 -17.83 8.98 10.42
N PRO A 682 -16.82 9.65 11.00
CA PRO A 682 -16.96 10.30 12.30
C PRO A 682 -18.07 11.35 12.28
N LEU A 683 -18.94 11.28 13.28
CA LEU A 683 -20.06 12.20 13.47
C LEU A 683 -19.68 13.29 14.50
N SER A 684 -20.19 14.51 14.30
CA SER A 684 -19.97 15.61 15.23
C SER A 684 -20.64 15.36 16.59
N LYS A 685 -20.08 15.93 17.66
CA LYS A 685 -20.69 15.82 19.00
C LYS A 685 -22.05 16.50 19.12
N GLU A 686 -22.43 17.34 18.18
CA GLU A 686 -23.75 17.99 18.19
C GLU A 686 -24.88 16.98 17.97
N ILE A 687 -24.57 15.83 17.35
CA ILE A 687 -25.48 14.69 17.14
C ILE A 687 -25.90 14.04 18.46
N LEU A 688 -25.09 14.15 19.53
CA LEU A 688 -25.47 13.70 20.87
C LEU A 688 -26.78 14.33 21.36
N ARG A 689 -27.09 15.54 20.87
CA ARG A 689 -28.29 16.28 21.27
C ARG A 689 -29.55 15.84 20.52
N THR A 690 -29.41 15.09 19.43
CA THR A 690 -30.54 14.65 18.61
C THR A 690 -31.05 13.29 19.06
N LEU A 691 -30.17 12.41 19.53
CA LEU A 691 -30.52 11.06 19.99
C LEU A 691 -31.13 11.09 21.40
N HIS A 692 -32.17 10.29 21.61
CA HIS A 692 -32.82 10.15 22.92
C HIS A 692 -33.28 8.72 23.17
N PRO A 693 -33.55 8.34 24.43
CA PRO A 693 -34.22 7.07 24.72
C PRO A 693 -35.52 6.89 23.95
N GLY A 694 -35.84 5.64 23.61
CA GLY A 694 -37.02 5.32 22.82
C GLY A 694 -36.83 5.54 21.32
N ARG A 695 -37.89 6.00 20.66
CA ARG A 695 -38.01 6.07 19.20
C ARG A 695 -37.13 7.16 18.58
N ASN A 696 -36.26 6.80 17.65
CA ASN A 696 -35.45 7.72 16.84
C ASN A 696 -35.65 7.44 15.34
N ILE A 697 -35.41 8.44 14.50
CA ILE A 697 -35.53 8.36 13.05
C ILE A 697 -34.18 8.67 12.39
N MET A 698 -33.79 7.81 11.47
CA MET A 698 -32.77 8.07 10.46
C MET A 698 -33.46 8.30 9.12
N ALA A 699 -33.21 9.46 8.52
CA ALA A 699 -33.71 9.80 7.20
C ALA A 699 -32.52 10.03 6.26
N ILE A 700 -32.62 9.56 5.01
CA ILE A 700 -31.52 9.62 4.05
C ILE A 700 -32.06 10.04 2.70
N HIS A 701 -31.38 10.97 2.05
CA HIS A 701 -31.57 11.23 0.62
C HIS A 701 -30.30 10.79 -0.09
N CYS A 702 -30.42 9.94 -1.09
CA CYS A 702 -29.33 9.58 -1.98
C CYS A 702 -29.70 10.08 -3.37
N HIS A 703 -28.86 10.96 -3.93
CA HIS A 703 -28.98 11.44 -5.29
C HIS A 703 -27.97 10.73 -6.17
N GLN A 704 -28.50 9.83 -6.99
CA GLN A 704 -27.77 9.11 -7.99
C GLN A 704 -27.65 9.92 -9.27
N ASN A 705 -26.43 10.37 -9.56
CA ASN A 705 -26.09 10.97 -10.84
C ASN A 705 -25.65 9.91 -11.86
N THR A 706 -24.80 8.97 -11.42
CA THR A 706 -24.09 8.03 -12.28
C THR A 706 -23.65 6.75 -11.51
N GLY A 707 -24.12 5.55 -11.89
CA GLY A 707 -23.55 4.25 -11.46
C GLY A 707 -24.10 3.57 -10.25
N GLY A 708 -23.41 2.49 -9.82
CA GLY A 708 -23.47 1.81 -8.52
C GLY A 708 -24.84 1.50 -7.90
N GLN A 709 -25.62 2.53 -7.63
CA GLN A 709 -26.89 2.55 -6.93
C GLN A 709 -26.84 1.66 -5.70
N TYR A 710 -26.36 2.22 -4.60
CA TYR A 710 -26.52 1.61 -3.30
C TYR A 710 -26.71 2.66 -2.23
N ILE A 711 -27.59 2.39 -1.29
CA ILE A 711 -27.64 3.14 -0.05
C ILE A 711 -28.06 2.21 1.08
N ASP A 712 -27.20 2.14 2.09
CA ASP A 712 -27.52 1.62 3.40
C ASP A 712 -26.66 2.29 4.46
N ALA A 713 -27.25 2.54 5.61
CA ALA A 713 -26.54 3.19 6.71
C ALA A 713 -26.93 2.58 8.06
N GLY A 714 -26.04 2.72 9.00
CA GLY A 714 -26.17 2.36 10.40
C GLY A 714 -25.45 3.38 11.27
N LEU A 715 -25.70 3.32 12.56
CA LEU A 715 -25.12 4.20 13.56
C LEU A 715 -24.38 3.36 14.58
N LEU A 716 -23.10 3.67 14.77
CA LEU A 716 -22.24 3.02 15.75
C LEU A 716 -21.84 4.03 16.83
N GLU A 717 -21.71 3.52 18.04
CA GLU A 717 -21.10 4.21 19.17
C GLU A 717 -19.84 3.44 19.57
N HIS A 718 -18.71 4.13 19.58
CA HIS A 718 -17.43 3.63 20.06
C HIS A 718 -17.19 4.17 21.46
N VAL A 719 -17.04 3.27 22.45
CA VAL A 719 -16.93 3.63 23.87
C VAL A 719 -15.71 3.01 24.52
N ALA A 720 -15.24 3.63 25.61
CA ALA A 720 -14.20 3.04 26.43
C ALA A 720 -14.69 1.72 27.09
N PRO A 721 -13.83 0.69 27.19
CA PRO A 721 -14.20 -0.58 27.82
C PRO A 721 -14.63 -0.42 29.28
N GLY A 722 -15.63 -1.21 29.66
CA GLY A 722 -16.11 -1.23 31.03
C GLY A 722 -16.98 -0.04 31.42
N ASP A 723 -17.37 0.82 30.47
CA ASP A 723 -18.44 1.81 30.69
C ASP A 723 -19.81 1.11 30.71
N LYS A 724 -19.98 0.32 31.79
CA LYS A 724 -21.13 -0.50 32.12
C LYS A 724 -22.31 0.32 32.64
N LYS A 725 -22.22 1.66 32.64
CA LYS A 725 -23.29 2.53 33.16
C LYS A 725 -24.55 2.58 32.28
N ALA A 726 -24.63 1.76 31.24
CA ALA A 726 -25.88 1.38 30.57
C ALA A 726 -25.81 -0.12 30.18
N HIS A 727 -25.98 -1.01 31.14
CA HIS A 727 -26.17 -2.47 30.96
C HIS A 727 -27.49 -2.80 30.22
N PRO A 728 -27.80 -4.07 29.85
CA PRO A 728 -27.01 -5.18 29.30
C PRO A 728 -27.26 -5.42 27.80
#